data_AF-A0AAD5E3E5-F1
#
_entry.id   AF-A0AAD5E3E5-F1
#
_cell.length_a   1.000
_cell.length_b   1.000
_cell.length_c   1.000
_cell.angle_alpha   90.00
_cell.angle_beta   90.00
_cell.angle_gamma   90.00
#
_symmetry.space_group_name_H-M   'P 1'
#
loop_
_entity.id
_entity.type
_entity.pdbx_description
1 polymer ?
#
loop_
_entity_poly.entity_id
_entity_poly.type
_entity_poly.pdbx_seq_one_letter_code
_entity_poly.pdbx_strand_id
1 'polypeptide(L)'
;MSHGRQLGHQAAGPRPPSRPILLLVTAASWVLLAGICGVQYLSGQSQVLSVKCQGALLLQPQAVAGAAAAADAGQAASPTALPQRAAQAPAPAKQQLQGGEDEQRQQHQEAGGQHPTQQAAAAGGDGGGTSSTSSSGGGSSSDRLPQSWQEVDALIQAPSPLHGPQQKGGLPNRWPVLLDHMTNKDADHHGLPFDMSEEMYDWFARARTFNHSSGQSREGLQSPVPACHFWVDHKYRVVYVRNTKTAGTSISVAMGMKENPYVCQIDPPACYEKCIDKQLCLQYMWDPEEIRRTFAEYTVFTFVRNPWARAISSWKHIHNRGLQPECRRSFAHFAELPSSYGAMCLAKKACCTQRFGWILEHIEAQSTCIFDCDGNPSVDFIGRTEHLEEDAKELIELINRRRPMGTPVLKHLDLPRLMVGDESLSESGDRMAMRRAYAELYLQSDTAFEDVHSYFKQDFKLLKFADSTAALKQQQAQPGGGGSTATQPAATSYSPLPNRAACSALLPGLRRIIGHESSPMTSCATRQVMQPALLAGKALLSLSRPAQFLLLQLLVLIAAWALLWGWRGGCRDGSGSPHLRPSAWTSGGSGGGEAFPHTSSLADWTAAPDKLAFLAPQSRCLLDPRGLVQLDASRSGNGSTPFLFDTQSMPSRDQACGHCPPNKPNDPVPTCCGVCVFASRKCDDFYPGQNKSQHAMNFMLDGGFKLQDMSPCELFARMRGRTLWLMGDSQAWNFYYALECFLREFSQDLRRGPAIEPPEENAKLLTVNAPAPYPPLCLPLALGTRVCVVRVDATNVLLDTVLPLLQRHSPNFHRDLVAYNFGLHYAKPGFHGEKLEDAPLYRGLSAIGAWRQANRGVRPQMVWFDTPVQHFPTEDGAFYGGGPFNCTPIWSLPTVKNNASVRARVEAGGWYNAGIRPLLPLLAEAHLRIWDASLPFWSHHWPDECSHWCHPSVYQLWLFLLNDLMHQHRMGNPVWVPNRY
;
A
#
# COMPACT_ATOMS: atom_id res chain seq x y z
N MET A 1 29.32 -32.35 -50.28
CA MET A 1 30.11 -33.39 -49.59
C MET A 1 29.57 -33.57 -48.19
N SER A 2 29.13 -34.80 -47.83
CA SER A 2 28.90 -35.44 -46.49
C SER A 2 28.50 -34.56 -45.29
N HIS A 3 27.53 -34.83 -44.39
CA HIS A 3 26.68 -35.96 -43.92
C HIS A 3 25.47 -35.28 -43.19
N GLY A 4 24.26 -35.80 -42.97
CA GLY A 4 23.84 -37.13 -42.53
C GLY A 4 23.71 -37.22 -40.99
N ARG A 5 22.53 -36.97 -40.39
CA ARG A 5 22.04 -37.64 -39.15
C ARG A 5 20.58 -37.30 -38.79
N GLN A 6 19.77 -38.36 -38.72
CA GLN A 6 18.40 -38.40 -38.20
C GLN A 6 18.40 -38.47 -36.66
N LEU A 7 17.41 -37.82 -36.05
CA LEU A 7 17.10 -37.90 -34.61
C LEU A 7 16.17 -39.08 -34.33
N GLY A 8 16.50 -39.88 -33.32
CA GLY A 8 15.70 -41.01 -32.84
C GLY A 8 14.67 -40.58 -31.78
N HIS A 9 13.46 -41.12 -31.90
CA HIS A 9 12.44 -41.12 -30.86
C HIS A 9 12.65 -42.31 -29.92
N GLN A 10 12.74 -42.05 -28.61
CA GLN A 10 12.68 -43.08 -27.56
C GLN A 10 11.25 -43.33 -27.12
N ALA A 11 10.91 -44.61 -27.00
CA ALA A 11 9.62 -45.15 -26.58
C ALA A 11 9.45 -45.12 -25.05
N ALA A 12 8.22 -44.87 -24.61
CA ALA A 12 7.80 -44.89 -23.22
C ALA A 12 7.66 -46.33 -22.68
N GLY A 13 8.16 -46.57 -21.46
CA GLY A 13 8.06 -47.84 -20.74
C GLY A 13 6.72 -48.04 -20.00
N PRO A 14 6.43 -49.27 -19.55
CA PRO A 14 5.10 -49.67 -19.05
C PRO A 14 4.90 -49.40 -17.55
N ARG A 15 3.66 -49.03 -17.18
CA ARG A 15 3.18 -48.88 -15.80
C ARG A 15 2.84 -50.24 -15.16
N PRO A 16 3.02 -50.41 -13.84
CA PRO A 16 2.63 -51.64 -13.13
C PRO A 16 1.14 -51.62 -12.69
N PRO A 17 0.55 -52.80 -12.38
CA PRO A 17 -0.89 -52.99 -12.26
C PRO A 17 -1.44 -52.73 -10.85
N SER A 18 -2.65 -52.18 -10.81
CA SER A 18 -3.52 -52.01 -9.65
C SER A 18 -4.23 -53.32 -9.25
N ARG A 19 -4.29 -53.62 -7.95
CA ARG A 19 -5.19 -54.65 -7.37
C ARG A 19 -6.37 -53.98 -6.64
N PRO A 20 -7.61 -54.48 -6.78
CA PRO A 20 -8.72 -54.18 -5.89
C PRO A 20 -8.88 -55.27 -4.81
N ILE A 21 -9.48 -54.93 -3.67
CA ILE A 21 -10.24 -55.76 -2.69
C ILE A 21 -10.12 -55.06 -1.32
N LEU A 22 -11.21 -54.44 -0.83
CA LEU A 22 -11.81 -54.65 0.51
C LEU A 22 -13.03 -53.71 0.70
N LEU A 23 -14.24 -54.24 0.56
CA LEU A 23 -15.52 -53.58 0.85
C LEU A 23 -16.44 -54.69 1.35
N LEU A 24 -16.67 -54.79 2.67
CA LEU A 24 -17.79 -55.54 3.31
C LEU A 24 -17.65 -55.56 4.85
N VAL A 25 -17.76 -54.41 5.52
CA VAL A 25 -18.31 -54.30 6.90
C VAL A 25 -18.77 -52.86 7.09
N THR A 26 -20.08 -52.58 7.06
CA THR A 26 -20.79 -51.45 7.73
C THR A 26 -22.23 -51.32 7.20
N ALA A 27 -23.05 -52.35 7.40
CA ALA A 27 -24.48 -52.32 7.04
C ALA A 27 -25.39 -52.83 8.18
N ALA A 28 -25.00 -52.67 9.45
CA ALA A 28 -25.74 -53.23 10.59
C ALA A 28 -25.90 -52.29 11.80
N SER A 29 -25.91 -50.97 11.61
CA SER A 29 -26.05 -50.02 12.74
C SER A 29 -27.11 -48.94 12.58
N TRP A 30 -27.96 -49.00 11.56
CA TRP A 30 -28.94 -47.95 11.24
C TRP A 30 -30.42 -48.31 11.48
N VAL A 31 -30.75 -49.46 12.08
CA VAL A 31 -32.15 -49.92 12.22
C VAL A 31 -32.69 -49.86 13.66
N LEU A 32 -31.94 -49.37 14.65
CA LEU A 32 -32.37 -49.40 16.06
C LEU A 32 -32.71 -48.04 16.69
N LEU A 33 -32.86 -46.97 15.90
CA LEU A 33 -33.07 -45.60 16.43
C LEU A 33 -34.23 -44.81 15.82
N ALA A 34 -35.15 -45.45 15.09
CA ALA A 34 -36.28 -44.79 14.44
C ALA A 34 -37.66 -45.26 14.95
N GLY A 35 -37.78 -45.54 16.24
CA GLY A 35 -39.04 -46.01 16.82
C GLY A 35 -39.21 -45.61 18.27
N ILE A 36 -39.41 -44.32 18.53
CA ILE A 36 -40.09 -43.74 19.71
C ILE A 36 -40.26 -42.23 19.43
N CYS A 37 -41.41 -41.69 19.84
CA CYS A 37 -41.85 -40.29 19.77
C CYS A 37 -42.66 -39.87 18.53
N GLY A 38 -43.95 -40.20 18.59
CA GLY A 38 -45.01 -39.40 17.98
C GLY A 38 -45.61 -38.39 18.98
N VAL A 39 -46.00 -37.23 18.43
CA VAL A 39 -47.14 -36.37 18.76
C VAL A 39 -47.26 -35.80 20.19
N GLN A 40 -47.07 -34.48 20.33
CA GLN A 40 -48.13 -33.57 20.80
C GLN A 40 -47.75 -32.09 20.57
N TYR A 41 -48.66 -31.38 19.88
CA TYR A 41 -48.70 -29.94 19.66
C TYR A 41 -49.55 -29.31 20.76
N LEU A 42 -49.22 -28.11 21.26
CA LEU A 42 -50.17 -27.03 21.60
C LEU A 42 -49.49 -25.74 22.13
N SER A 43 -50.01 -24.62 21.60
CA SER A 43 -50.12 -23.25 22.12
C SER A 43 -48.87 -22.42 22.48
N GLY A 44 -48.73 -21.28 21.82
CA GLY A 44 -47.76 -20.22 22.16
C GLY A 44 -48.30 -19.14 23.10
N GLN A 45 -47.43 -18.18 23.43
CA GLN A 45 -47.72 -16.74 23.53
C GLN A 45 -46.42 -15.99 23.85
N SER A 46 -46.21 -14.89 23.14
CA SER A 46 -45.20 -13.87 23.41
C SER A 46 -45.45 -13.19 24.76
N GLN A 47 -44.41 -12.96 25.56
CA GLN A 47 -44.31 -11.77 26.39
C GLN A 47 -42.88 -11.24 26.49
N VAL A 48 -42.81 -9.91 26.34
CA VAL A 48 -41.70 -9.01 26.51
C VAL A 48 -41.37 -8.88 27.99
N LEU A 49 -40.10 -9.02 28.37
CA LEU A 49 -39.60 -8.53 29.66
C LEU A 49 -38.24 -7.85 29.49
N SER A 50 -38.25 -6.56 29.80
CA SER A 50 -37.10 -5.67 30.01
C SER A 50 -36.37 -6.07 31.29
N VAL A 51 -35.04 -6.19 31.25
CA VAL A 51 -34.20 -6.19 32.46
C VAL A 51 -32.95 -5.32 32.25
N LYS A 52 -32.75 -4.42 33.20
CA LYS A 52 -31.63 -3.48 33.34
C LYS A 52 -30.30 -4.20 33.56
N CYS A 53 -29.24 -3.70 32.93
CA CYS A 53 -27.87 -4.12 33.17
C CYS A 53 -27.29 -3.55 34.48
N GLN A 54 -26.74 -4.41 35.32
CA GLN A 54 -25.63 -4.13 36.24
C GLN A 54 -24.61 -5.26 36.10
N GLY A 55 -23.33 -4.89 36.13
CA GLY A 55 -22.24 -5.67 35.55
C GLY A 55 -21.52 -6.66 36.47
N ALA A 56 -20.42 -7.17 35.89
CA ALA A 56 -19.36 -8.03 36.42
C ALA A 56 -19.68 -9.54 36.53
N LEU A 57 -19.12 -10.37 35.64
CA LEU A 57 -17.95 -11.21 35.95
C LEU A 57 -17.48 -12.08 34.75
N LEU A 58 -16.27 -12.62 34.96
CA LEU A 58 -15.31 -13.30 34.09
C LEU A 58 -15.70 -14.64 33.44
N LEU A 59 -14.86 -14.98 32.45
CA LEU A 59 -14.76 -16.17 31.62
C LEU A 59 -14.64 -17.51 32.38
N GLN A 60 -15.52 -18.45 32.04
CA GLN A 60 -15.22 -19.89 31.93
C GLN A 60 -15.93 -20.44 30.68
N PRO A 61 -15.31 -21.34 29.88
CA PRO A 61 -15.95 -21.88 28.69
C PRO A 61 -16.80 -23.10 29.06
N GLN A 62 -18.14 -22.99 28.90
CA GLN A 62 -19.00 -24.15 28.73
C GLN A 62 -19.29 -24.36 27.25
N ALA A 63 -19.12 -25.61 26.81
CA ALA A 63 -19.45 -26.07 25.47
C ALA A 63 -20.96 -26.02 25.26
N VAL A 64 -21.40 -25.30 24.23
CA VAL A 64 -22.79 -25.33 23.74
C VAL A 64 -22.77 -25.81 22.30
N ALA A 65 -23.34 -26.99 22.08
CA ALA A 65 -23.71 -27.51 20.78
C ALA A 65 -24.95 -26.76 20.28
N GLY A 66 -24.82 -26.03 19.17
CA GLY A 66 -25.92 -25.35 18.49
C GLY A 66 -26.13 -25.96 17.11
N ALA A 67 -27.28 -26.60 16.92
CA ALA A 67 -27.76 -27.14 15.66
C ALA A 67 -28.20 -26.00 14.72
N ALA A 68 -27.75 -26.04 13.47
CA ALA A 68 -28.26 -25.19 12.40
C ALA A 68 -29.25 -25.98 11.55
N ALA A 69 -30.50 -25.50 11.50
CA ALA A 69 -31.55 -26.01 10.63
C ALA A 69 -31.34 -25.48 9.21
N ALA A 70 -31.31 -26.39 8.24
CA ALA A 70 -31.34 -26.11 6.81
C ALA A 70 -32.80 -26.00 6.35
N ALA A 71 -33.09 -24.99 5.52
CA ALA A 71 -34.33 -24.88 4.77
C ALA A 71 -34.15 -25.50 3.38
N ASP A 72 -34.96 -26.52 3.10
CA ASP A 72 -35.17 -27.13 1.77
C ASP A 72 -36.17 -26.30 0.95
N ALA A 73 -35.91 -26.18 -0.35
CA ALA A 73 -36.94 -26.24 -1.39
C ALA A 73 -36.32 -26.34 -2.80
N GLY A 74 -36.72 -27.38 -3.57
CA GLY A 74 -36.86 -27.29 -5.03
C GLY A 74 -36.07 -28.29 -5.88
N GLN A 75 -36.51 -29.54 -5.95
CA GLN A 75 -36.18 -30.47 -7.04
C GLN A 75 -37.04 -30.20 -8.28
N ALA A 76 -36.44 -30.18 -9.47
CA ALA A 76 -37.08 -30.67 -10.70
C ALA A 76 -36.07 -30.96 -11.83
N ALA A 77 -36.05 -32.22 -12.24
CA ALA A 77 -35.88 -32.77 -13.60
C ALA A 77 -34.60 -32.45 -14.45
N SER A 78 -33.78 -33.48 -14.64
CA SER A 78 -33.07 -33.73 -15.91
C SER A 78 -34.08 -34.17 -16.99
N PRO A 79 -33.81 -33.96 -18.30
CA PRO A 79 -33.14 -35.05 -19.02
C PRO A 79 -32.24 -34.63 -20.21
N THR A 80 -31.50 -35.64 -20.67
CA THR A 80 -31.10 -35.95 -22.06
C THR A 80 -29.85 -35.32 -22.69
N ALA A 81 -29.20 -36.23 -23.41
CA ALA A 81 -27.86 -36.22 -23.97
C ALA A 81 -27.78 -35.73 -25.43
N LEU A 82 -26.53 -35.64 -25.91
CA LEU A 82 -25.98 -35.61 -27.30
C LEU A 82 -25.36 -34.26 -27.71
N PRO A 83 -24.46 -34.22 -28.71
CA PRO A 83 -23.20 -34.97 -28.81
C PRO A 83 -22.01 -34.07 -29.24
N GLN A 84 -20.81 -34.67 -29.25
CA GLN A 84 -19.60 -34.14 -29.88
C GLN A 84 -19.81 -33.81 -31.37
N ARG A 85 -19.28 -32.66 -31.84
CA ARG A 85 -18.82 -32.55 -33.23
C ARG A 85 -17.68 -31.54 -33.44
N ALA A 86 -16.71 -32.07 -34.19
CA ALA A 86 -15.52 -31.53 -34.81
C ALA A 86 -15.48 -30.05 -35.20
N ALA A 87 -14.29 -29.48 -35.03
CA ALA A 87 -13.83 -28.23 -35.60
C ALA A 87 -13.63 -28.34 -37.12
N GLN A 88 -14.17 -27.35 -37.86
CA GLN A 88 -13.72 -26.98 -39.19
C GLN A 88 -13.72 -25.45 -39.29
N ALA A 89 -12.60 -24.89 -39.73
CA ALA A 89 -12.44 -23.48 -40.08
C ALA A 89 -13.27 -23.14 -41.32
N PRO A 90 -13.64 -21.86 -41.51
CA PRO A 90 -13.11 -21.16 -42.69
C PRO A 90 -12.81 -19.66 -42.48
N ALA A 91 -11.91 -19.15 -43.31
CA ALA A 91 -11.66 -17.73 -43.56
C ALA A 91 -12.44 -17.27 -44.84
N PRO A 92 -12.31 -16.02 -45.31
CA PRO A 92 -13.21 -14.92 -44.96
C PRO A 92 -13.99 -14.38 -46.19
N ALA A 93 -15.20 -13.86 -45.97
CA ALA A 93 -15.95 -13.16 -47.00
C ALA A 93 -16.16 -11.70 -46.58
N LYS A 94 -15.66 -10.79 -47.43
CA LYS A 94 -15.89 -9.35 -47.43
C LYS A 94 -17.40 -9.08 -47.53
N GLN A 95 -17.92 -8.20 -46.68
CA GLN A 95 -19.17 -7.51 -46.97
C GLN A 95 -18.97 -6.00 -46.78
N GLN A 96 -19.10 -5.30 -47.91
CA GLN A 96 -19.42 -3.89 -47.98
C GLN A 96 -20.76 -3.66 -47.28
N LEU A 97 -20.84 -2.65 -46.42
CA LEU A 97 -22.09 -2.03 -46.03
C LEU A 97 -21.99 -0.53 -46.30
N GLN A 98 -22.59 -0.15 -47.41
CA GLN A 98 -23.16 1.18 -47.62
C GLN A 98 -24.52 1.24 -46.92
N GLY A 99 -24.85 2.40 -46.35
CA GLY A 99 -26.22 2.91 -46.25
C GLY A 99 -26.86 2.88 -44.87
N GLY A 100 -27.41 4.03 -44.45
CA GLY A 100 -28.49 4.09 -43.47
C GLY A 100 -28.43 5.27 -42.50
N GLU A 101 -28.57 6.49 -43.01
CA GLU A 101 -29.21 7.58 -42.25
C GLU A 101 -30.69 7.23 -42.07
N ASP A 102 -31.24 7.35 -40.86
CA ASP A 102 -32.52 8.04 -40.61
C ASP A 102 -32.91 8.08 -39.11
N GLU A 103 -33.23 9.31 -38.71
CA GLU A 103 -34.25 9.75 -37.76
C GLU A 103 -34.55 8.96 -36.46
N GLN A 104 -34.29 9.62 -35.32
CA GLN A 104 -35.34 9.83 -34.32
C GLN A 104 -35.15 11.14 -33.54
N ARG A 105 -35.93 12.15 -33.95
CA ARG A 105 -36.26 13.37 -33.21
C ARG A 105 -37.10 13.00 -31.97
N GLN A 106 -36.72 13.48 -30.80
CA GLN A 106 -37.66 13.76 -29.72
C GLN A 106 -37.59 15.24 -29.34
N GLN A 107 -38.73 15.91 -29.53
CA GLN A 107 -39.02 17.27 -29.15
C GLN A 107 -39.14 17.35 -27.62
N HIS A 108 -38.48 18.33 -27.00
CA HIS A 108 -38.96 18.90 -25.74
C HIS A 108 -39.05 20.42 -25.86
N GLN A 109 -40.25 20.88 -25.50
CA GLN A 109 -40.76 22.23 -25.62
C GLN A 109 -40.07 23.21 -24.67
N GLU A 110 -39.92 24.43 -25.17
CA GLU A 110 -39.59 25.64 -24.46
C GLU A 110 -40.67 25.96 -23.39
N ALA A 111 -40.22 26.30 -22.19
CA ALA A 111 -40.99 27.08 -21.24
C ALA A 111 -40.11 28.23 -20.78
N GLY A 112 -40.48 29.44 -21.18
CA GLY A 112 -39.81 30.68 -20.85
C GLY A 112 -39.79 30.96 -19.35
N GLY A 113 -38.65 31.44 -18.87
CA GLY A 113 -38.44 31.96 -17.52
C GLY A 113 -37.90 33.37 -17.59
N GLN A 114 -38.69 34.31 -17.08
CA GLN A 114 -38.50 35.75 -17.11
C GLN A 114 -37.27 36.20 -16.29
N HIS A 115 -36.57 37.21 -16.81
CA HIS A 115 -35.65 38.07 -16.07
C HIS A 115 -36.34 38.73 -14.85
N PRO A 116 -35.60 38.94 -13.75
CA PRO A 116 -35.81 40.10 -12.92
C PRO A 116 -34.61 41.05 -13.02
N THR A 117 -34.87 42.22 -13.58
CA THR A 117 -34.19 43.48 -13.30
C THR A 117 -34.09 43.73 -11.79
N GLN A 118 -32.87 43.90 -11.27
CA GLN A 118 -32.67 44.57 -9.98
C GLN A 118 -32.22 46.00 -10.22
N GLN A 119 -33.10 46.90 -9.78
CA GLN A 119 -32.90 48.34 -9.70
C GLN A 119 -31.88 48.69 -8.62
N ALA A 120 -31.07 49.68 -8.95
CA ALA A 120 -30.31 50.48 -8.02
C ALA A 120 -31.24 51.20 -7.02
N ALA A 121 -30.82 51.24 -5.75
CA ALA A 121 -31.32 52.21 -4.79
C ALA A 121 -30.14 52.79 -4.00
N ALA A 122 -30.17 54.12 -3.94
CA ALA A 122 -29.18 55.01 -3.36
C ALA A 122 -29.11 54.90 -1.83
N ALA A 123 -27.92 55.16 -1.29
CA ALA A 123 -27.75 55.67 0.06
C ALA A 123 -26.75 56.83 0.01
N GLY A 124 -27.26 58.04 0.13
CA GLY A 124 -26.48 59.23 0.46
C GLY A 124 -26.20 59.28 1.96
N GLY A 125 -25.03 59.79 2.32
CA GLY A 125 -24.62 60.04 3.69
C GLY A 125 -23.36 60.90 3.70
N ASP A 126 -23.56 62.21 3.78
CA ASP A 126 -22.55 63.24 3.99
C ASP A 126 -21.75 63.04 5.29
N GLY A 127 -20.49 63.47 5.28
CA GLY A 127 -19.77 63.73 6.53
C GLY A 127 -18.25 63.92 6.43
N GLY A 128 -17.81 65.15 6.14
CA GLY A 128 -16.74 65.79 6.91
C GLY A 128 -15.26 65.51 6.55
N GLY A 129 -14.67 66.42 5.77
CA GLY A 129 -13.60 67.30 6.27
C GLY A 129 -12.18 66.74 6.53
N THR A 130 -11.25 67.36 5.78
CA THR A 130 -9.90 67.81 6.17
C THR A 130 -8.65 67.08 5.66
N SER A 131 -7.68 67.94 5.31
CA SER A 131 -6.25 67.75 5.10
C SER A 131 -5.77 67.24 3.73
N SER A 132 -5.51 68.25 2.90
CA SER A 132 -4.47 68.30 1.89
C SER A 132 -3.11 67.84 2.43
N THR A 133 -2.54 66.80 1.82
CA THR A 133 -1.09 66.65 1.72
C THR A 133 -0.75 66.05 0.37
N SER A 134 -0.13 66.89 -0.45
CA SER A 134 0.52 66.55 -1.70
C SER A 134 1.64 65.53 -1.46
N SER A 135 1.42 64.28 -1.88
CA SER A 135 2.50 63.33 -2.13
C SER A 135 2.44 62.93 -3.61
N SER A 136 3.45 63.33 -4.36
CA SER A 136 3.80 62.80 -5.67
C SER A 136 4.06 61.29 -5.56
N GLY A 137 3.00 60.49 -5.64
CA GLY A 137 3.06 59.03 -5.70
C GLY A 137 3.37 58.61 -7.13
N GLY A 138 4.55 58.00 -7.34
CA GLY A 138 4.84 57.26 -8.57
C GLY A 138 3.76 56.20 -8.76
N GLY A 139 2.89 56.39 -9.74
CA GLY A 139 1.86 55.44 -10.09
C GLY A 139 2.51 54.13 -10.49
N SER A 140 2.52 53.17 -9.56
CA SER A 140 2.69 51.76 -9.88
C SER A 140 1.66 51.46 -10.96
N SER A 141 2.12 51.19 -12.18
CA SER A 141 1.26 50.78 -13.28
C SER A 141 0.61 49.47 -12.85
N SER A 142 -0.56 49.56 -12.23
CA SER A 142 -1.36 48.42 -11.81
C SER A 142 -1.48 47.50 -13.00
N ASP A 143 -1.04 46.27 -12.81
CA ASP A 143 -1.06 45.22 -13.82
C ASP A 143 -2.49 45.02 -14.32
N ARG A 144 -2.82 45.69 -15.44
CA ARG A 144 -4.16 45.64 -16.02
C ARG A 144 -4.30 44.32 -16.77
N LEU A 145 -5.21 43.47 -16.30
CA LEU A 145 -5.64 42.28 -17.04
C LEU A 145 -6.21 42.68 -18.42
N PRO A 146 -6.09 41.82 -19.45
CA PRO A 146 -6.71 42.05 -20.75
C PRO A 146 -8.20 42.37 -20.61
N GLN A 147 -8.69 43.39 -21.32
CA GLN A 147 -10.10 43.83 -21.22
C GLN A 147 -10.91 43.58 -22.49
N SER A 148 -10.26 43.16 -23.58
CA SER A 148 -10.93 42.83 -24.84
C SER A 148 -10.61 41.42 -25.29
N TRP A 149 -11.52 40.80 -26.04
CA TRP A 149 -11.30 39.45 -26.55
C TRP A 149 -10.12 39.40 -27.52
N GLN A 150 -9.82 40.50 -28.22
CA GLN A 150 -8.66 40.61 -29.12
C GLN A 150 -7.34 40.56 -28.36
N GLU A 151 -7.24 41.23 -27.22
CA GLU A 151 -6.04 41.18 -26.36
C GLU A 151 -5.83 39.75 -25.82
N VAL A 152 -6.90 39.11 -25.35
CA VAL A 152 -6.85 37.72 -24.87
C VAL A 152 -6.46 36.76 -26.00
N ASP A 153 -7.07 36.89 -27.17
CA ASP A 153 -6.76 36.05 -28.32
C ASP A 153 -5.31 36.24 -28.79
N ALA A 154 -4.79 37.47 -28.80
CA ALA A 154 -3.38 37.71 -29.08
C ALA A 154 -2.44 36.99 -28.10
N LEU A 155 -2.79 36.93 -26.80
CA LEU A 155 -2.05 36.17 -25.80
C LEU A 155 -2.15 34.65 -26.02
N ILE A 156 -3.32 34.14 -26.37
CA ILE A 156 -3.56 32.71 -26.64
C ILE A 156 -2.81 32.23 -27.89
N GLN A 157 -2.73 33.07 -28.93
CA GLN A 157 -2.07 32.74 -30.20
C GLN A 157 -0.55 32.98 -30.17
N ALA A 158 -0.01 33.57 -29.11
CA ALA A 158 1.41 33.84 -29.03
C ALA A 158 2.22 32.53 -29.08
N PRO A 159 3.15 32.37 -30.03
CA PRO A 159 3.99 31.18 -30.12
C PRO A 159 4.96 31.09 -28.93
N SER A 160 5.43 29.87 -28.62
CA SER A 160 6.51 29.67 -27.64
C SER A 160 7.78 30.43 -28.06
N PRO A 161 8.34 31.31 -27.20
CA PRO A 161 9.61 31.96 -27.50
C PRO A 161 10.77 30.97 -27.56
N LEU A 162 10.78 29.93 -26.72
CA LEU A 162 11.72 28.82 -26.84
C LEU A 162 11.22 27.80 -27.88
N HIS A 163 11.88 27.74 -29.05
CA HIS A 163 11.58 26.83 -30.15
C HIS A 163 12.83 26.60 -31.03
N GLY A 164 12.72 25.71 -32.01
CA GLY A 164 13.79 25.35 -32.93
C GLY A 164 14.81 24.37 -32.33
N PRO A 165 16.01 24.24 -32.93
CA PRO A 165 17.08 23.38 -32.42
C PRO A 165 17.53 23.79 -31.02
N GLN A 166 17.66 22.81 -30.13
CA GLN A 166 18.09 22.97 -28.74
C GLN A 166 19.37 22.19 -28.47
N GLN A 167 20.13 22.62 -27.46
CA GLN A 167 21.16 21.78 -26.87
C GLN A 167 20.49 20.84 -25.86
N LYS A 168 20.43 19.55 -26.20
CA LYS A 168 19.87 18.52 -25.35
C LYS A 168 20.68 18.36 -24.05
N GLY A 169 20.02 18.58 -22.93
CA GLY A 169 20.50 18.33 -21.57
C GLY A 169 20.32 16.87 -21.15
N GLY A 170 20.01 16.67 -19.87
CA GLY A 170 19.76 15.35 -19.30
C GLY A 170 18.41 14.75 -19.67
N LEU A 171 18.08 13.62 -19.05
CA LEU A 171 16.74 13.05 -19.11
C LEU A 171 15.72 14.02 -18.49
N PRO A 172 14.43 13.93 -18.87
CA PRO A 172 13.40 14.76 -18.28
C PRO A 172 13.37 14.69 -16.75
N ASN A 173 12.99 15.80 -16.12
CA ASN A 173 12.81 15.86 -14.69
C ASN A 173 11.82 14.77 -14.24
N ARG A 174 12.05 14.22 -13.05
CA ARG A 174 11.22 13.14 -12.48
C ARG A 174 11.18 11.87 -13.34
N TRP A 175 12.24 11.60 -14.11
CA TRP A 175 12.42 10.42 -14.94
C TRP A 175 11.95 9.08 -14.31
N PRO A 176 12.23 8.76 -13.03
CA PRO A 176 11.75 7.51 -12.43
C PRO A 176 10.22 7.42 -12.37
N VAL A 177 9.52 8.51 -12.02
CA VAL A 177 8.04 8.55 -11.94
C VAL A 177 7.44 8.44 -13.34
N LEU A 178 8.10 9.09 -14.32
CA LEU A 178 7.73 9.00 -15.72
C LEU A 178 7.74 7.55 -16.23
N LEU A 179 8.80 6.82 -15.90
CA LEU A 179 8.96 5.42 -16.26
C LEU A 179 7.94 4.53 -15.59
N ASP A 180 7.67 4.73 -14.30
CA ASP A 180 6.68 3.93 -13.58
C ASP A 180 5.29 4.05 -14.22
N HIS A 181 4.88 5.28 -14.55
CA HIS A 181 3.62 5.53 -15.28
C HIS A 181 3.59 4.87 -16.66
N MET A 182 4.70 4.91 -17.40
CA MET A 182 4.76 4.40 -18.76
C MET A 182 4.94 2.87 -18.87
N THR A 183 5.57 2.25 -17.87
CA THR A 183 5.95 0.83 -17.87
C THR A 183 4.91 -0.07 -17.23
N ASN A 184 3.91 0.49 -16.54
CA ASN A 184 2.87 -0.27 -15.87
C ASN A 184 1.92 -0.93 -16.88
N LYS A 185 2.31 -2.13 -17.35
CA LYS A 185 1.54 -2.98 -18.27
C LYS A 185 0.25 -3.51 -17.64
N ASP A 186 0.18 -3.50 -16.31
CA ASP A 186 -0.93 -4.00 -15.49
C ASP A 186 -1.83 -2.86 -14.99
N ALA A 187 -1.58 -1.61 -15.43
CA ALA A 187 -2.56 -0.55 -15.26
C ALA A 187 -3.84 -1.03 -15.94
N ASP A 188 -4.81 -1.41 -15.11
CA ASP A 188 -6.10 -1.94 -15.49
C ASP A 188 -6.78 -1.06 -16.55
N HIS A 189 -7.90 -1.53 -17.12
CA HIS A 189 -8.71 -0.70 -18.02
C HIS A 189 -9.14 0.65 -17.39
N HIS A 190 -8.91 0.86 -16.08
CA HIS A 190 -9.17 2.10 -15.35
C HIS A 190 -7.95 3.02 -15.21
N GLY A 191 -6.76 2.61 -15.70
CA GLY A 191 -5.57 3.44 -15.75
C GLY A 191 -5.06 3.85 -14.39
N LEU A 192 -5.31 3.03 -13.37
CA LEU A 192 -4.73 3.19 -12.04
C LEU A 192 -3.47 2.33 -11.97
N PRO A 193 -2.35 2.85 -11.43
CA PRO A 193 -1.26 1.97 -11.07
C PRO A 193 -1.80 0.94 -10.05
N PHE A 194 -1.45 -0.33 -10.24
CA PHE A 194 -1.86 -1.43 -9.34
C PHE A 194 -1.56 -1.12 -7.86
N ASP A 195 -0.53 -0.31 -7.61
CA ASP A 195 -0.25 0.32 -6.33
C ASP A 195 -0.18 1.86 -6.52
N MET A 196 -1.00 2.61 -5.80
CA MET A 196 -0.89 4.07 -5.80
C MET A 196 0.34 4.43 -4.95
N SER A 197 1.33 5.08 -5.56
CA SER A 197 2.49 5.57 -4.81
C SER A 197 2.06 6.54 -3.70
N GLU A 198 2.86 6.65 -2.64
CA GLU A 198 2.63 7.63 -1.56
C GLU A 198 2.40 9.04 -2.10
N GLU A 199 3.20 9.43 -3.09
CA GLU A 199 3.05 10.71 -3.78
C GLU A 199 1.70 10.85 -4.50
N MET A 200 1.23 9.79 -5.16
CA MET A 200 -0.07 9.80 -5.83
C MET A 200 -1.21 9.89 -4.81
N TYR A 201 -1.11 9.21 -3.67
CA TYR A 201 -2.09 9.33 -2.58
C TYR A 201 -2.13 10.73 -1.98
N ASP A 202 -0.96 11.29 -1.72
CA ASP A 202 -0.79 12.62 -1.16
C ASP A 202 -1.31 13.70 -2.13
N TRP A 203 -0.95 13.61 -3.42
CA TRP A 203 -1.56 14.43 -4.46
C TRP A 203 -3.09 14.29 -4.49
N PHE A 204 -3.62 13.06 -4.48
CA PHE A 204 -5.06 12.84 -4.56
C PHE A 204 -5.79 13.45 -3.37
N ALA A 205 -5.26 13.28 -2.16
CA ALA A 205 -5.81 13.86 -0.95
C ALA A 205 -5.85 15.39 -1.06
N ARG A 206 -4.75 16.03 -1.48
CA ARG A 206 -4.70 17.47 -1.69
C ARG A 206 -5.64 17.95 -2.79
N ALA A 207 -5.64 17.31 -3.96
CA ALA A 207 -6.46 17.70 -5.09
C ALA A 207 -7.97 17.54 -4.80
N ARG A 208 -8.35 16.51 -4.03
CA ARG A 208 -9.74 16.28 -3.63
C ARG A 208 -10.23 17.23 -2.55
N THR A 209 -9.35 17.62 -1.63
CA THR A 209 -9.67 18.53 -0.52
C THR A 209 -9.37 19.99 -0.85
N PHE A 210 -8.92 20.26 -2.08
CA PHE A 210 -8.58 21.59 -2.51
C PHE A 210 -9.78 22.52 -2.40
N ASN A 211 -9.55 23.68 -1.78
CA ASN A 211 -10.53 24.73 -1.66
C ASN A 211 -9.85 26.08 -1.84
N HIS A 212 -10.00 26.70 -3.02
CA HIS A 212 -9.41 28.01 -3.28
C HIS A 212 -9.93 29.09 -2.31
N SER A 213 -11.20 29.01 -1.89
CA SER A 213 -11.79 29.98 -0.96
C SER A 213 -11.17 29.95 0.44
N SER A 214 -10.42 28.89 0.79
CA SER A 214 -9.67 28.82 2.05
C SER A 214 -8.20 29.26 1.93
N GLY A 215 -7.80 29.84 0.79
CA GLY A 215 -6.46 30.38 0.58
C GLY A 215 -5.37 29.32 0.35
N GLN A 216 -5.75 28.09 -0.05
CA GLN A 216 -4.77 27.04 -0.32
C GLN A 216 -3.93 27.37 -1.57
N SER A 217 -2.62 27.17 -1.46
CA SER A 217 -1.70 27.32 -2.59
C SER A 217 -1.90 26.21 -3.61
N ARG A 218 -1.78 26.58 -4.89
CA ARG A 218 -1.79 25.63 -6.03
C ARG A 218 -0.44 25.00 -6.30
N GLU A 219 0.63 25.53 -5.68
CA GLU A 219 1.97 24.99 -5.84
C GLU A 219 2.03 23.56 -5.27
N GLY A 220 2.35 22.58 -6.11
CA GLY A 220 2.40 21.17 -5.73
C GLY A 220 1.10 20.38 -5.90
N LEU A 221 0.08 20.94 -6.57
CA LEU A 221 -1.18 20.24 -6.90
C LEU A 221 -1.23 19.64 -8.31
N GLN A 222 -0.16 19.78 -9.09
CA GLN A 222 0.01 19.00 -10.32
C GLN A 222 0.09 17.52 -9.98
N SER A 223 -0.59 16.67 -10.75
CA SER A 223 -0.47 15.23 -10.58
C SER A 223 0.96 14.76 -10.84
N PRO A 224 1.43 13.72 -10.13
CA PRO A 224 2.66 13.03 -10.52
C PRO A 224 2.56 12.34 -11.88
N VAL A 225 1.35 12.19 -12.44
CA VAL A 225 1.17 11.59 -13.77
C VAL A 225 1.71 12.51 -14.86
N PRO A 226 2.66 12.05 -15.66
CA PRO A 226 3.20 12.86 -16.74
C PRO A 226 2.22 13.00 -17.91
N ALA A 227 2.27 14.16 -18.58
CA ALA A 227 1.46 14.47 -19.75
C ALA A 227 2.06 13.97 -21.09
N CYS A 228 3.00 13.02 -21.05
CA CYS A 228 3.77 12.65 -22.23
C CYS A 228 4.00 11.15 -22.42
N HIS A 229 4.21 10.77 -23.68
CA HIS A 229 4.58 9.43 -24.13
C HIS A 229 5.82 9.50 -25.04
N PHE A 230 6.61 8.42 -25.08
CA PHE A 230 7.78 8.33 -25.95
C PHE A 230 7.55 7.40 -27.12
N TRP A 231 7.93 7.89 -28.30
CA TRP A 231 7.83 7.14 -29.53
C TRP A 231 9.15 7.15 -30.28
N VAL A 232 9.55 6.04 -30.88
CA VAL A 232 10.84 5.89 -31.53
C VAL A 232 10.73 5.38 -32.96
N ASP A 233 11.57 5.92 -33.84
CA ASP A 233 11.87 5.29 -35.12
C ASP A 233 13.38 5.01 -35.16
N HIS A 234 13.74 3.73 -35.13
CA HIS A 234 15.16 3.33 -35.13
C HIS A 234 15.84 3.47 -36.49
N LYS A 235 15.08 3.53 -37.60
CA LYS A 235 15.63 3.70 -38.95
C LYS A 235 16.21 5.11 -39.15
N TYR A 236 15.50 6.12 -38.65
CA TYR A 236 15.94 7.51 -38.68
C TYR A 236 16.66 7.93 -37.39
N ARG A 237 16.67 7.07 -36.37
CA ARG A 237 17.21 7.34 -35.03
C ARG A 237 16.62 8.61 -34.44
N VAL A 238 15.29 8.64 -34.36
CA VAL A 238 14.53 9.75 -33.76
C VAL A 238 13.67 9.27 -32.61
N VAL A 239 13.51 10.13 -31.60
CA VAL A 239 12.56 9.96 -30.50
C VAL A 239 11.62 11.16 -30.48
N TYR A 240 10.32 10.88 -30.53
CA TYR A 240 9.27 11.87 -30.36
C TYR A 240 8.75 11.83 -28.92
N VAL A 241 8.95 12.93 -28.18
CA VAL A 241 8.32 13.17 -26.88
C VAL A 241 6.95 13.80 -27.15
N ARG A 242 5.91 12.97 -27.16
CA ARG A 242 4.54 13.37 -27.47
C ARG A 242 3.87 13.91 -26.21
N ASN A 243 3.71 15.23 -26.13
CA ASN A 243 2.86 15.86 -25.12
C ASN A 243 1.38 15.84 -25.56
N THR A 244 0.47 15.75 -24.59
CA THR A 244 -0.95 15.87 -24.90
C THR A 244 -1.33 17.30 -25.25
N LYS A 245 -2.27 17.44 -26.17
CA LYS A 245 -2.87 18.71 -26.62
C LYS A 245 -1.90 19.68 -27.33
N THR A 246 -0.75 19.19 -27.82
CA THR A 246 0.25 19.94 -28.59
C THR A 246 0.36 19.46 -30.04
N ALA A 247 -0.79 19.27 -30.71
CA ALA A 247 -0.89 18.73 -32.07
C ALA A 247 -0.34 17.30 -32.27
N GLY A 248 -0.24 16.52 -31.18
CA GLY A 248 0.28 15.16 -31.22
C GLY A 248 -0.40 14.26 -32.25
N THR A 249 -1.71 14.37 -32.45
CA THR A 249 -2.45 13.57 -33.47
C THR A 249 -2.05 13.93 -34.89
N SER A 250 -1.92 15.22 -35.23
CA SER A 250 -1.48 15.66 -36.57
C SER A 250 -0.09 15.13 -36.91
N ILE A 251 0.83 15.21 -35.96
CA ILE A 251 2.20 14.70 -36.10
C ILE A 251 2.18 13.18 -36.28
N SER A 252 1.40 12.45 -35.46
CA SER A 252 1.26 11.00 -35.57
C SER A 252 0.69 10.55 -36.92
N VAL A 253 -0.29 11.27 -37.48
CA VAL A 253 -0.90 10.95 -38.78
C VAL A 253 0.08 11.19 -39.93
N ALA A 254 0.87 12.25 -39.86
CA ALA A 254 1.82 12.59 -40.91
C ALA A 254 3.07 11.72 -40.89
N MET A 255 3.64 11.48 -39.70
CA MET A 255 4.84 10.67 -39.54
C MET A 255 4.55 9.17 -39.49
N GLY A 256 3.31 8.76 -39.28
CA GLY A 256 2.99 7.36 -39.00
C GLY A 256 3.39 6.97 -37.58
N MET A 257 2.44 6.39 -36.86
CA MET A 257 2.62 6.00 -35.47
C MET A 257 1.85 4.71 -35.23
N LYS A 258 2.55 3.67 -34.77
CA LYS A 258 1.91 2.42 -34.37
C LYS A 258 0.93 2.69 -33.23
N GLU A 259 -0.08 1.85 -33.08
CA GLU A 259 -0.94 1.94 -31.91
C GLU A 259 -0.20 1.55 -30.62
N ASN A 260 -0.84 1.78 -29.47
CA ASN A 260 -0.35 1.26 -28.20
C ASN A 260 -0.12 -0.26 -28.35
N PRO A 261 0.97 -0.83 -27.82
CA PRO A 261 1.28 -2.23 -28.10
C PRO A 261 0.27 -3.23 -27.56
N TYR A 262 -0.61 -2.86 -26.63
CA TYR A 262 -1.80 -3.65 -26.29
C TYR A 262 -2.69 -3.87 -27.52
N VAL A 263 -2.99 -2.80 -28.28
CA VAL A 263 -3.72 -2.89 -29.55
C VAL A 263 -2.91 -3.71 -30.56
N CYS A 264 -1.59 -3.53 -30.62
CA CYS A 264 -0.73 -4.34 -31.50
C CYS A 264 -0.73 -5.84 -31.19
N GLN A 265 -1.00 -6.23 -29.94
CA GLN A 265 -1.16 -7.63 -29.56
C GLN A 265 -2.51 -8.20 -29.98
N ILE A 266 -3.58 -7.39 -29.91
CA ILE A 266 -4.96 -7.83 -30.17
C ILE A 266 -5.30 -7.75 -31.66
N ASP A 267 -4.92 -6.67 -32.32
CA ASP A 267 -5.16 -6.40 -33.74
C ASP A 267 -3.87 -5.87 -34.40
N PRO A 268 -2.94 -6.78 -34.77
CA PRO A 268 -1.70 -6.39 -35.42
C PRO A 268 -1.93 -5.59 -36.71
N PRO A 269 -2.85 -5.95 -37.64
CA PRO A 269 -3.14 -5.13 -38.81
C PRO A 269 -3.49 -3.67 -38.49
N ALA A 270 -4.43 -3.44 -37.56
CA ALA A 270 -4.81 -2.08 -37.16
C ALA A 270 -3.63 -1.30 -36.54
N CYS A 271 -2.74 -1.98 -35.82
CA CYS A 271 -1.55 -1.36 -35.25
C CYS A 271 -0.58 -0.81 -36.31
N TYR A 272 -0.49 -1.43 -37.50
CA TYR A 272 0.41 -0.96 -38.56
C TYR A 272 -0.27 -0.04 -39.57
N GLU A 273 -1.60 0.07 -39.56
CA GLU A 273 -2.38 0.82 -40.54
C GLU A 273 -1.88 2.27 -40.70
N LYS A 274 -1.62 2.94 -39.58
CA LYS A 274 -1.11 4.33 -39.57
C LYS A 274 0.31 4.49 -40.10
N CYS A 275 1.07 3.41 -40.24
CA CYS A 275 2.42 3.42 -40.81
C CYS A 275 2.45 3.05 -42.30
N ILE A 276 1.33 2.60 -42.89
CA ILE A 276 1.28 2.25 -44.31
C ILE A 276 1.55 3.51 -45.14
N ASP A 277 2.45 3.39 -46.11
CA ASP A 277 2.91 4.46 -47.01
C ASP A 277 3.53 5.68 -46.32
N LYS A 278 3.91 5.58 -45.04
CA LYS A 278 4.61 6.64 -44.31
C LYS A 278 6.12 6.49 -44.41
N GLN A 279 6.83 7.62 -44.45
CA GLN A 279 8.29 7.63 -44.51
C GLN A 279 8.94 7.24 -43.17
N LEU A 280 8.23 7.48 -42.07
CA LEU A 280 8.56 7.16 -40.68
C LEU A 280 7.52 6.15 -40.15
N CYS A 281 7.87 5.41 -39.11
CA CYS A 281 6.90 4.63 -38.34
C CYS A 281 7.31 4.61 -36.87
N LEU A 282 6.73 5.55 -36.12
CA LEU A 282 7.01 5.75 -34.71
C LEU A 282 6.41 4.60 -33.87
N GLN A 283 7.21 4.00 -33.01
CA GLN A 283 6.84 2.86 -32.16
C GLN A 283 6.83 3.30 -30.70
N TYR A 284 5.83 2.86 -29.93
CA TYR A 284 5.74 3.20 -28.52
C TYR A 284 6.91 2.58 -27.75
N MET A 285 7.65 3.39 -26.99
CA MET A 285 8.68 2.91 -26.09
C MET A 285 8.15 2.86 -24.66
N TRP A 286 8.37 1.74 -23.98
CA TRP A 286 8.17 1.63 -22.53
C TRP A 286 9.43 1.21 -21.81
N ASP A 287 10.44 0.63 -22.47
CA ASP A 287 11.56 0.00 -21.76
C ASP A 287 12.50 1.09 -21.20
N PRO A 288 12.71 1.16 -19.87
CA PRO A 288 13.54 2.19 -19.25
C PRO A 288 14.95 2.31 -19.82
N GLU A 289 15.58 1.16 -20.07
CA GLU A 289 16.94 1.07 -20.58
C GLU A 289 17.01 1.55 -22.03
N GLU A 290 16.07 1.10 -22.86
CA GLU A 290 15.92 1.55 -24.24
C GLU A 290 15.66 3.05 -24.33
N ILE A 291 14.75 3.60 -23.52
CA ILE A 291 14.46 5.03 -23.57
C ILE A 291 15.71 5.82 -23.15
N ARG A 292 16.41 5.42 -22.09
CA ARG A 292 17.65 6.08 -21.66
C ARG A 292 18.71 6.07 -22.77
N ARG A 293 18.93 4.90 -23.38
CA ARG A 293 19.90 4.73 -24.48
C ARG A 293 19.52 5.59 -25.68
N THR A 294 18.26 5.53 -26.12
CA THR A 294 17.80 6.29 -27.29
C THR A 294 17.80 7.79 -27.02
N PHE A 295 17.43 8.27 -25.83
CA PHE A 295 17.57 9.69 -25.48
C PHE A 295 19.01 10.19 -25.61
N ALA A 296 20.00 9.39 -25.20
CA ALA A 296 21.40 9.75 -25.34
C ALA A 296 21.86 9.77 -26.82
N GLU A 297 21.41 8.80 -27.61
CA GLU A 297 21.98 8.53 -28.94
C GLU A 297 21.19 9.12 -30.12
N TYR A 298 19.89 9.34 -29.97
CA TYR A 298 18.97 9.65 -31.07
C TYR A 298 18.65 11.15 -31.10
N THR A 299 18.11 11.64 -32.21
CA THR A 299 17.55 13.00 -32.27
C THR A 299 16.20 13.01 -31.56
N VAL A 300 16.10 13.69 -30.42
CA VAL A 300 14.89 13.77 -29.60
C VAL A 300 14.15 15.06 -29.95
N PHE A 301 12.86 15.01 -30.23
CA PHE A 301 12.08 16.22 -30.52
C PHE A 301 10.73 16.20 -29.82
N THR A 302 10.15 17.39 -29.64
CA THR A 302 8.79 17.56 -29.12
C THR A 302 8.10 18.74 -29.81
N PHE A 303 6.79 18.82 -29.63
CA PHE A 303 6.01 20.02 -29.96
C PHE A 303 5.30 20.50 -28.71
N VAL A 304 5.31 21.83 -28.53
CA VAL A 304 4.69 22.53 -27.42
C VAL A 304 3.53 23.40 -27.90
N ARG A 305 2.72 23.85 -26.95
CA ARG A 305 1.62 24.79 -27.20
C ARG A 305 1.61 25.85 -26.12
N ASN A 306 1.16 27.05 -26.48
CA ASN A 306 0.87 28.11 -25.53
C ASN A 306 -0.01 27.57 -24.37
N PRO A 307 0.40 27.73 -23.08
CA PRO A 307 -0.33 27.15 -21.96
C PRO A 307 -1.78 27.64 -21.86
N TRP A 308 -2.08 28.89 -22.24
CA TRP A 308 -3.45 29.41 -22.28
C TRP A 308 -4.32 28.67 -23.29
N ALA A 309 -3.79 28.47 -24.51
CA ALA A 309 -4.46 27.74 -25.57
C ALA A 309 -4.58 26.24 -25.23
N ARG A 310 -3.58 25.70 -24.55
CA ARG A 310 -3.54 24.31 -24.11
C ARG A 310 -4.61 24.04 -23.06
N ALA A 311 -4.76 24.91 -22.05
CA ALA A 311 -5.78 24.78 -21.01
C ALA A 311 -7.20 24.69 -21.60
N ILE A 312 -7.56 25.56 -22.55
CA ILE A 312 -8.84 25.48 -23.26
C ILE A 312 -8.98 24.15 -24.00
N SER A 313 -7.92 23.73 -24.71
CA SER A 313 -7.95 22.47 -25.47
C SER A 313 -8.09 21.25 -24.56
N SER A 314 -7.44 21.25 -23.41
CA SER A 314 -7.56 20.22 -22.37
C SER A 314 -8.98 20.17 -21.83
N TRP A 315 -9.53 21.30 -21.37
CA TRP A 315 -10.90 21.41 -20.87
C TRP A 315 -11.94 20.89 -21.86
N LYS A 316 -11.94 21.41 -23.11
CA LYS A 316 -12.88 20.94 -24.14
C LYS A 316 -12.74 19.45 -24.39
N HIS A 317 -11.51 18.94 -24.41
CA HIS A 317 -11.26 17.54 -24.72
C HIS A 317 -11.74 16.59 -23.62
N ILE A 318 -11.43 16.88 -22.35
CA ILE A 318 -11.89 16.04 -21.24
C ILE A 318 -13.41 16.11 -21.11
N HIS A 319 -14.05 17.26 -21.35
CA HIS A 319 -15.51 17.35 -21.31
C HIS A 319 -16.17 16.51 -22.39
N ASN A 320 -15.64 16.57 -23.61
CA ASN A 320 -16.27 15.90 -24.75
C ASN A 320 -15.98 14.40 -24.77
N ARG A 321 -14.80 13.98 -24.33
CA ARG A 321 -14.33 12.60 -24.50
C ARG A 321 -14.13 11.86 -23.18
N GLY A 322 -13.91 12.57 -22.08
CA GLY A 322 -13.50 12.04 -20.78
C GLY A 322 -14.58 12.04 -19.68
N LEU A 323 -15.63 12.85 -19.80
CA LEU A 323 -16.61 13.06 -18.75
C LEU A 323 -18.05 12.89 -19.24
N GLN A 324 -18.89 12.36 -18.37
CA GLN A 324 -20.33 12.39 -18.53
C GLN A 324 -20.87 13.83 -18.47
N PRO A 325 -21.94 14.17 -19.22
CA PRO A 325 -22.49 15.53 -19.26
C PRO A 325 -22.75 16.16 -17.90
N GLU A 326 -23.32 15.41 -16.95
CA GLU A 326 -23.65 15.85 -15.60
C GLU A 326 -22.44 16.13 -14.70
N CYS A 327 -21.25 15.64 -15.08
CA CYS A 327 -20.00 15.87 -14.35
C CYS A 327 -19.13 16.96 -14.98
N ARG A 328 -19.57 17.55 -16.09
CA ARG A 328 -18.90 18.69 -16.72
C ARG A 328 -19.03 19.93 -15.83
N ARG A 329 -17.98 20.74 -15.76
CA ARG A 329 -17.96 22.02 -15.03
C ARG A 329 -17.52 23.18 -15.93
N SER A 330 -17.70 24.42 -15.50
CA SER A 330 -17.26 25.60 -16.26
C SER A 330 -15.74 25.60 -16.50
N PHE A 331 -15.29 26.39 -17.47
CA PHE A 331 -13.86 26.60 -17.69
C PHE A 331 -13.18 27.24 -16.48
N ALA A 332 -13.85 28.17 -15.79
CA ALA A 332 -13.34 28.79 -14.56
C ALA A 332 -13.01 27.74 -13.48
N HIS A 333 -13.88 26.75 -13.29
CA HIS A 333 -13.62 25.67 -12.33
C HIS A 333 -12.45 24.78 -12.76
N PHE A 334 -12.29 24.55 -14.07
CA PHE A 334 -11.12 23.85 -14.59
C PHE A 334 -9.84 24.66 -14.41
N ALA A 335 -9.86 25.97 -14.67
CA ALA A 335 -8.73 26.86 -14.50
C ALA A 335 -8.21 26.85 -13.05
N GLU A 336 -9.13 26.85 -12.08
CA GLU A 336 -8.83 26.86 -10.65
C GLU A 336 -7.94 25.68 -10.22
N LEU A 337 -8.29 24.46 -10.66
CA LEU A 337 -7.50 23.25 -10.42
C LEU A 337 -7.80 22.16 -11.47
N PRO A 338 -7.05 22.10 -12.58
CA PRO A 338 -7.22 21.07 -13.61
C PRO A 338 -7.18 19.64 -13.04
N SER A 339 -6.18 19.32 -12.22
CA SER A 339 -5.98 17.99 -11.63
C SER A 339 -7.16 17.46 -10.79
N SER A 340 -8.06 18.35 -10.33
CA SER A 340 -9.28 17.97 -9.62
C SER A 340 -10.20 17.05 -10.44
N TYR A 341 -10.14 17.11 -11.78
CA TYR A 341 -10.89 16.20 -12.65
C TYR A 341 -10.39 14.76 -12.54
N GLY A 342 -9.08 14.56 -12.44
CA GLY A 342 -8.53 13.23 -12.16
C GLY A 342 -8.98 12.74 -10.79
N ALA A 343 -8.88 13.58 -9.76
CA ALA A 343 -9.37 13.24 -8.41
C ALA A 343 -10.88 12.92 -8.40
N MET A 344 -11.69 13.67 -9.16
CA MET A 344 -13.12 13.40 -9.34
C MET A 344 -13.34 12.02 -9.98
N CYS A 345 -12.61 11.68 -11.06
CA CYS A 345 -12.75 10.38 -11.71
C CYS A 345 -12.35 9.21 -10.80
N LEU A 346 -11.32 9.40 -9.98
CA LEU A 346 -10.91 8.41 -8.99
C LEU A 346 -11.97 8.25 -7.89
N ALA A 347 -12.53 9.34 -7.39
CA ALA A 347 -13.55 9.33 -6.34
C ALA A 347 -14.94 8.88 -6.83
N LYS A 348 -15.28 9.16 -8.09
CA LYS A 348 -16.60 8.93 -8.70
C LYS A 348 -16.43 8.38 -10.11
N LYS A 349 -16.12 7.09 -10.23
CA LYS A 349 -15.90 6.42 -11.53
C LYS A 349 -17.03 6.65 -12.55
N ALA A 350 -18.28 6.72 -12.08
CA ALA A 350 -19.44 6.97 -12.94
C ALA A 350 -19.39 8.32 -13.70
N CYS A 351 -18.63 9.30 -13.21
CA CYS A 351 -18.48 10.59 -13.89
C CYS A 351 -17.64 10.54 -15.16
N CYS A 352 -16.87 9.47 -15.38
CA CYS A 352 -15.81 9.47 -16.37
C CYS A 352 -15.99 8.36 -17.39
N THR A 353 -15.93 8.75 -18.66
CA THR A 353 -16.00 7.85 -19.81
C THR A 353 -14.63 7.28 -20.19
N GLN A 354 -13.57 7.84 -19.62
CA GLN A 354 -12.18 7.43 -19.84
C GLN A 354 -11.51 7.06 -18.53
N ARG A 355 -10.41 6.32 -18.65
CA ARG A 355 -9.57 5.91 -17.54
C ARG A 355 -8.96 7.10 -16.80
N PHE A 356 -8.69 6.94 -15.51
CA PHE A 356 -8.18 8.00 -14.64
C PHE A 356 -6.85 8.58 -15.15
N GLY A 357 -5.87 7.73 -15.47
CA GLY A 357 -4.59 8.18 -16.02
C GLY A 357 -4.73 8.94 -17.35
N TRP A 358 -5.72 8.59 -18.18
CA TRP A 358 -5.99 9.31 -19.42
C TRP A 358 -6.47 10.73 -19.15
N ILE A 359 -7.31 10.95 -18.13
CA ILE A 359 -7.77 12.31 -17.76
C ILE A 359 -6.58 13.17 -17.36
N LEU A 360 -5.71 12.66 -16.49
CA LEU A 360 -4.52 13.36 -16.01
C LEU A 360 -3.52 13.65 -17.13
N GLU A 361 -3.22 12.66 -17.96
CA GLU A 361 -2.34 12.81 -19.13
C GLU A 361 -2.76 14.00 -20.00
N HIS A 362 -4.07 14.30 -20.10
CA HIS A 362 -4.61 15.36 -20.97
C HIS A 362 -4.70 16.76 -20.32
N ILE A 363 -4.41 16.90 -19.03
CA ILE A 363 -4.55 18.17 -18.30
C ILE A 363 -3.24 18.64 -17.65
N GLU A 364 -2.31 17.73 -17.36
CA GLU A 364 -1.06 18.08 -16.65
C GLU A 364 -0.10 18.91 -17.50
N ALA A 365 0.81 19.66 -16.87
CA ALA A 365 1.76 20.55 -17.56
C ALA A 365 2.71 19.82 -18.53
N GLN A 366 3.12 20.49 -19.61
CA GLN A 366 3.96 19.87 -20.65
C GLN A 366 5.45 19.91 -20.32
N SER A 367 5.90 20.82 -19.44
CA SER A 367 7.31 21.03 -19.11
C SER A 367 7.97 19.83 -18.43
N THR A 368 7.20 19.00 -17.71
CA THR A 368 7.69 17.85 -16.93
C THR A 368 8.48 16.86 -17.78
N CYS A 369 8.14 16.76 -19.07
CA CYS A 369 8.77 15.83 -20.00
C CYS A 369 9.81 16.47 -20.94
N ILE A 370 9.96 17.79 -20.90
CA ILE A 370 10.73 18.56 -21.87
C ILE A 370 12.01 19.09 -21.27
N PHE A 371 12.08 19.25 -19.94
CA PHE A 371 13.22 19.84 -19.26
C PHE A 371 13.76 18.91 -18.19
N ASP A 372 15.09 18.90 -18.01
CA ASP A 372 15.77 18.18 -16.94
C ASP A 372 15.64 18.92 -15.59
N CYS A 373 16.23 18.35 -14.52
CA CYS A 373 16.17 18.96 -13.19
C CYS A 373 16.91 20.29 -13.07
N ASP A 374 17.78 20.61 -14.02
CA ASP A 374 18.51 21.88 -14.09
C ASP A 374 17.77 22.93 -14.96
N GLY A 375 16.62 22.54 -15.54
CA GLY A 375 15.82 23.40 -16.41
C GLY A 375 16.35 23.49 -17.84
N ASN A 376 17.28 22.63 -18.25
CA ASN A 376 17.74 22.55 -19.63
C ASN A 376 16.78 21.68 -20.46
N PRO A 377 16.58 21.98 -21.76
CA PRO A 377 15.77 21.13 -22.63
C PRO A 377 16.35 19.71 -22.73
N SER A 378 15.56 18.70 -22.41
CA SER A 378 15.87 17.27 -22.60
C SER A 378 15.70 16.78 -24.04
N VAL A 379 15.50 17.71 -24.98
CA VAL A 379 15.23 17.43 -26.40
C VAL A 379 16.21 18.21 -27.29
N ASP A 380 16.43 17.73 -28.50
CA ASP A 380 17.23 18.38 -29.55
C ASP A 380 16.44 19.42 -30.36
N PHE A 381 15.11 19.36 -30.33
CA PHE A 381 14.23 20.29 -31.07
C PHE A 381 12.89 20.49 -30.37
N ILE A 382 12.43 21.74 -30.32
CA ILE A 382 11.11 22.13 -29.83
C ILE A 382 10.34 22.83 -30.96
N GLY A 383 9.28 22.20 -31.46
CA GLY A 383 8.36 22.83 -32.40
C GLY A 383 7.15 23.47 -31.71
N ARG A 384 6.47 24.38 -32.39
CA ARG A 384 5.32 25.13 -31.89
C ARG A 384 4.06 24.67 -32.58
N THR A 385 2.99 24.47 -31.81
CA THR A 385 1.67 24.17 -32.37
C THR A 385 1.13 25.34 -33.18
N GLU A 386 1.47 26.57 -32.78
CA GLU A 386 1.04 27.80 -33.43
C GLU A 386 1.66 27.96 -34.83
N HIS A 387 2.87 27.42 -35.05
CA HIS A 387 3.63 27.44 -36.33
C HIS A 387 4.04 26.02 -36.74
N LEU A 388 3.05 25.12 -36.75
CA LEU A 388 3.27 23.68 -36.86
C LEU A 388 3.96 23.27 -38.18
N GLU A 389 3.58 23.88 -39.30
CA GLU A 389 4.13 23.54 -40.63
C GLU A 389 5.56 24.03 -40.81
N GLU A 390 5.83 25.25 -40.38
CA GLU A 390 7.16 25.88 -40.44
C GLU A 390 8.15 25.09 -39.59
N ASP A 391 7.81 24.84 -38.32
CA ASP A 391 8.70 24.14 -37.40
C ASP A 391 8.86 22.66 -37.78
N ALA A 392 7.85 22.02 -38.38
CA ALA A 392 7.99 20.66 -38.89
C ALA A 392 8.95 20.57 -40.08
N LYS A 393 8.99 21.58 -40.94
CA LYS A 393 9.98 21.66 -42.02
C LYS A 393 11.40 21.74 -41.45
N GLU A 394 11.63 22.60 -40.47
CA GLU A 394 12.93 22.72 -39.79
C GLU A 394 13.35 21.42 -39.08
N LEU A 395 12.40 20.75 -38.43
CA LEU A 395 12.63 19.44 -37.82
C LEU A 395 13.07 18.40 -38.86
N ILE A 396 12.40 18.33 -40.02
CA ILE A 396 12.78 17.41 -41.09
C ILE A 396 14.20 17.69 -41.59
N GLU A 397 14.57 18.96 -41.73
CA GLU A 397 15.95 19.35 -42.07
C GLU A 397 16.96 18.89 -41.01
N LEU A 398 16.63 19.04 -39.72
CA LEU A 398 17.46 18.54 -38.62
C LEU A 398 17.62 17.02 -38.66
N ILE A 399 16.51 16.28 -38.79
CA ILE A 399 16.54 14.80 -38.88
C ILE A 399 17.37 14.39 -40.09
N ASN A 400 17.18 15.04 -41.24
CA ASN A 400 17.94 14.75 -42.45
C ASN A 400 19.44 15.01 -42.32
N ARG A 401 19.87 15.97 -41.48
CA ARG A 401 21.30 16.19 -41.21
C ARG A 401 21.91 15.14 -40.28
N ARG A 402 21.10 14.55 -39.39
CA ARG A 402 21.57 13.63 -38.34
C ARG A 402 21.28 12.15 -38.60
N ARG A 403 20.47 11.83 -39.62
CA ARG A 403 20.10 10.45 -39.96
C ARG A 403 21.33 9.59 -40.29
N PRO A 404 21.29 8.27 -40.05
CA PRO A 404 22.37 7.37 -40.45
C PRO A 404 22.66 7.44 -41.96
N MET A 405 23.92 7.22 -42.33
CA MET A 405 24.31 7.08 -43.74
C MET A 405 23.52 5.94 -44.39
N GLY A 406 23.05 6.17 -45.61
CA GLY A 406 22.23 5.20 -46.36
C GLY A 406 20.73 5.24 -46.02
N THR A 407 20.30 5.92 -44.95
CA THR A 407 18.87 6.15 -44.70
C THR A 407 18.33 7.16 -45.73
N PRO A 408 17.18 6.88 -46.40
CA PRO A 408 16.56 7.80 -47.36
C PRO A 408 16.31 9.19 -46.77
N VAL A 409 16.33 10.22 -47.63
CA VAL A 409 15.99 11.60 -47.21
C VAL A 409 14.49 11.67 -46.92
N LEU A 410 14.12 12.20 -45.76
CA LEU A 410 12.73 12.53 -45.46
C LEU A 410 12.29 13.70 -46.32
N LYS A 411 11.21 13.51 -47.08
CA LYS A 411 10.51 14.59 -47.79
C LYS A 411 9.69 15.42 -46.81
N HIS A 412 9.24 16.59 -47.29
CA HIS A 412 8.29 17.44 -46.55
C HIS A 412 7.10 16.62 -46.05
N LEU A 413 6.64 16.95 -44.84
CA LEU A 413 5.47 16.33 -44.22
C LEU A 413 4.28 17.26 -44.39
N ASP A 414 3.26 16.80 -45.10
CA ASP A 414 1.97 17.48 -45.14
C ASP A 414 1.26 17.21 -43.80
N LEU A 415 1.36 18.18 -42.88
CA LEU A 415 0.72 18.07 -41.57
C LEU A 415 -0.76 18.48 -41.69
N PRO A 416 -1.72 17.55 -41.47
CA PRO A 416 -3.11 17.95 -41.47
C PRO A 416 -3.34 18.88 -40.28
N ARG A 417 -3.86 20.09 -40.55
CA ARG A 417 -4.32 21.00 -39.50
C ARG A 417 -5.62 20.46 -38.89
N LEU A 418 -5.50 19.42 -38.07
CA LEU A 418 -6.58 18.88 -37.26
C LEU A 418 -6.82 19.85 -36.10
N MET A 419 -7.63 20.87 -36.36
CA MET A 419 -8.08 21.80 -35.33
C MET A 419 -8.93 21.02 -34.34
N VAL A 420 -8.44 20.86 -33.11
CA VAL A 420 -9.26 20.41 -31.98
C VAL A 420 -10.06 21.63 -31.48
N GLY A 421 -10.99 22.08 -32.32
CA GLY A 421 -12.03 23.03 -32.01
C GLY A 421 -13.39 22.34 -31.96
N ASP A 422 -14.43 23.08 -31.59
CA ASP A 422 -15.79 22.61 -31.78
C ASP A 422 -15.97 22.26 -33.26
N GLU A 423 -16.23 20.99 -33.58
CA GLU A 423 -16.31 20.50 -34.96
C GLU A 423 -17.34 21.34 -35.75
N SER A 424 -18.43 21.76 -35.08
CA SER A 424 -19.45 22.65 -35.66
C SER A 424 -18.92 24.03 -36.07
N LEU A 425 -18.00 24.64 -35.29
CA LEU A 425 -17.39 25.93 -35.62
C LEU A 425 -16.28 25.77 -36.65
N SER A 426 -15.58 24.64 -36.64
CA SER A 426 -14.59 24.31 -37.68
C SER A 426 -15.26 24.10 -39.04
N GLU A 427 -16.43 23.46 -39.06
CA GLU A 427 -17.24 23.24 -40.26
C GLU A 427 -17.82 24.53 -40.83
N SER A 428 -18.18 25.48 -39.96
CA SER A 428 -18.67 26.80 -40.38
C SER A 428 -17.61 27.65 -41.11
N GLY A 429 -16.33 27.29 -41.01
CA GLY A 429 -15.21 28.06 -41.56
C GLY A 429 -14.89 29.36 -40.81
N ASP A 430 -15.70 29.77 -39.83
CA ASP A 430 -15.51 31.03 -39.10
C ASP A 430 -14.47 30.87 -37.96
N ARG A 431 -13.20 30.88 -38.36
CA ARG A 431 -12.06 30.85 -37.43
C ARG A 431 -12.07 32.01 -36.43
N MET A 432 -12.65 33.15 -36.80
CA MET A 432 -12.72 34.33 -35.94
C MET A 432 -13.74 34.12 -34.81
N ALA A 433 -14.92 33.57 -35.12
CA ALA A 433 -15.90 33.20 -34.10
C ALA A 433 -15.33 32.20 -33.08
N MET A 434 -14.60 31.18 -33.53
CA MET A 434 -13.96 30.21 -32.64
C MET A 434 -12.90 30.88 -31.72
N ARG A 435 -12.05 31.75 -32.28
CA ARG A 435 -11.04 32.50 -31.52
C ARG A 435 -11.68 33.41 -30.48
N ARG A 436 -12.74 34.12 -30.87
CA ARG A 436 -13.52 34.95 -29.96
C ARG A 436 -14.13 34.13 -28.83
N ALA A 437 -14.76 32.98 -29.14
CA ALA A 437 -15.33 32.10 -28.12
C ALA A 437 -14.27 31.59 -27.13
N TYR A 438 -13.03 31.37 -27.58
CA TYR A 438 -11.93 30.95 -26.70
C TYR A 438 -11.49 32.09 -25.78
N ALA A 439 -11.39 33.30 -26.31
CA ALA A 439 -11.07 34.47 -25.51
C ALA A 439 -12.15 34.79 -24.47
N GLU A 440 -13.42 34.63 -24.84
CA GLU A 440 -14.56 34.85 -23.95
C GLU A 440 -14.56 33.90 -22.74
N LEU A 441 -14.02 32.68 -22.84
CA LEU A 441 -13.88 31.77 -21.69
C LEU A 441 -13.02 32.37 -20.57
N TYR A 442 -11.98 33.12 -20.90
CA TYR A 442 -11.16 33.81 -19.90
C TYR A 442 -11.83 35.10 -19.42
N LEU A 443 -12.47 35.87 -20.32
CA LEU A 443 -13.16 37.11 -19.93
C LEU A 443 -14.38 36.89 -19.03
N GLN A 444 -14.95 35.68 -19.03
CA GLN A 444 -16.05 35.30 -18.15
C GLN A 444 -15.61 34.96 -16.71
N SER A 445 -14.31 35.01 -16.41
CA SER A 445 -13.77 34.67 -15.10
C SER A 445 -12.66 35.62 -14.68
N ASP A 446 -12.86 36.31 -13.56
CA ASP A 446 -11.88 37.27 -13.04
C ASP A 446 -10.56 36.61 -12.60
N THR A 447 -10.56 35.30 -12.33
CA THR A 447 -9.38 34.56 -11.83
C THR A 447 -8.78 33.60 -12.85
N ALA A 448 -9.48 33.22 -13.92
CA ALA A 448 -9.02 32.16 -14.82
C ALA A 448 -7.63 32.39 -15.42
N PHE A 449 -7.26 33.66 -15.64
CA PHE A 449 -5.89 34.01 -16.02
C PHE A 449 -4.89 33.60 -14.93
N GLU A 450 -5.00 34.20 -13.75
CA GLU A 450 -4.09 33.92 -12.64
C GLU A 450 -4.03 32.42 -12.29
N ASP A 451 -5.18 31.74 -12.39
CA ASP A 451 -5.33 30.32 -12.06
C ASP A 451 -4.58 29.41 -13.05
N VAL A 452 -4.79 29.60 -14.36
CA VAL A 452 -4.05 28.84 -15.39
C VAL A 452 -2.57 29.22 -15.36
N HIS A 453 -2.21 30.49 -15.15
CA HIS A 453 -0.80 30.87 -15.01
C HIS A 453 -0.15 30.16 -13.82
N SER A 454 -0.81 30.15 -12.67
CA SER A 454 -0.32 29.49 -11.47
C SER A 454 -0.18 27.98 -11.67
N TYR A 455 -1.17 27.33 -12.28
CA TYR A 455 -1.13 25.88 -12.49
C TYR A 455 -0.06 25.48 -13.50
N PHE A 456 0.09 26.23 -14.60
CA PHE A 456 1.08 25.96 -15.66
C PHE A 456 2.36 26.79 -15.52
N LYS A 457 2.69 27.27 -14.32
CA LYS A 457 3.81 28.19 -14.05
C LYS A 457 5.16 27.73 -14.63
N GLN A 458 5.43 26.43 -14.58
CA GLN A 458 6.66 25.86 -15.16
C GLN A 458 6.67 25.89 -16.69
N ASP A 459 5.52 25.68 -17.35
CA ASP A 459 5.42 25.84 -18.81
C ASP A 459 5.71 27.30 -19.19
N PHE A 460 5.10 28.27 -18.51
CA PHE A 460 5.36 29.70 -18.74
C PHE A 460 6.84 30.03 -18.59
N LYS A 461 7.42 29.65 -17.44
CA LYS A 461 8.82 29.94 -17.11
C LYS A 461 9.81 29.29 -18.08
N LEU A 462 9.72 27.97 -18.26
CA LEU A 462 10.75 27.20 -18.98
C LEU A 462 10.65 27.37 -20.49
N LEU A 463 9.44 27.56 -21.03
CA LEU A 463 9.23 27.89 -22.45
C LEU A 463 9.37 29.39 -22.74
N LYS A 464 9.67 30.19 -21.70
CA LYS A 464 9.92 31.64 -21.76
C LYS A 464 8.74 32.44 -22.29
N PHE A 465 7.52 31.97 -22.07
CA PHE A 465 6.35 32.82 -22.29
C PHE A 465 6.43 34.02 -21.33
N ALA A 466 6.07 35.19 -21.83
CA ALA A 466 6.05 36.37 -21.00
C ALA A 466 4.98 36.19 -19.91
N ASP A 467 5.36 36.52 -18.67
CA ASP A 467 4.42 36.62 -17.56
C ASP A 467 3.32 37.61 -17.97
N SER A 468 2.05 37.28 -17.72
CA SER A 468 0.90 37.98 -18.31
C SER A 468 0.94 39.50 -18.08
N THR A 469 1.52 39.93 -16.98
CA THR A 469 1.73 41.33 -16.58
C THR A 469 2.90 42.02 -17.29
N ALA A 470 3.94 41.29 -17.70
CA ALA A 470 5.07 41.82 -18.46
C ALA A 470 4.83 41.81 -19.99
N ALA A 471 4.11 40.81 -20.51
CA ALA A 471 3.80 40.65 -21.92
C ALA A 471 2.98 41.82 -22.49
N LEU A 472 1.95 42.23 -21.74
CA LEU A 472 1.05 43.34 -22.11
C LEU A 472 1.79 44.68 -22.13
N LYS A 473 2.76 44.88 -21.23
CA LYS A 473 3.61 46.08 -21.19
C LYS A 473 4.54 46.18 -22.42
N GLN A 474 5.05 45.05 -22.91
CA GLN A 474 5.93 45.02 -24.09
C GLN A 474 5.20 45.27 -25.42
N GLN A 475 3.96 44.80 -25.58
CA GLN A 475 3.18 45.06 -26.81
C GLN A 475 2.68 46.50 -26.91
N GLN A 476 2.39 47.16 -25.78
CA GLN A 476 1.98 48.57 -25.76
C GLN A 476 3.15 49.55 -25.97
N ALA A 477 4.39 49.09 -25.75
CA ALA A 477 5.60 49.91 -25.87
C ALA A 477 6.22 49.95 -27.28
N GLN A 478 5.60 49.33 -28.30
CA GLN A 478 6.01 49.54 -29.69
C GLN A 478 5.19 50.66 -30.33
N PRO A 479 5.70 51.91 -30.40
CA PRO A 479 5.08 52.93 -31.21
C PRO A 479 5.18 52.50 -32.68
N GLY A 480 4.05 52.55 -33.39
CA GLY A 480 3.99 52.24 -34.82
C GLY A 480 5.03 53.04 -35.60
N GLY A 481 6.04 52.35 -36.12
CA GLY A 481 7.09 52.90 -36.95
C GLY A 481 7.41 51.91 -38.06
N GLY A 482 7.03 52.26 -39.30
CA GLY A 482 7.34 51.47 -40.47
C GLY A 482 8.83 51.52 -40.86
N GLY A 483 9.27 50.50 -41.61
CA GLY A 483 10.41 50.61 -42.52
C GLY A 483 11.64 49.75 -42.21
N SER A 484 11.83 48.74 -43.07
CA SER A 484 13.10 48.34 -43.71
C SER A 484 14.18 47.50 -42.98
N THR A 485 14.44 46.35 -43.63
CA THR A 485 15.72 45.67 -43.94
C THR A 485 16.63 45.08 -42.86
N ALA A 486 16.84 43.77 -43.05
CA ALA A 486 17.81 42.81 -42.49
C ALA A 486 19.24 43.32 -42.18
N THR A 487 19.85 42.80 -41.10
CA THR A 487 21.11 42.00 -41.13
C THR A 487 21.46 41.34 -39.77
N GLN A 488 21.78 40.03 -39.84
CA GLN A 488 22.72 39.17 -39.08
C GLN A 488 22.87 39.14 -37.52
N PRO A 489 23.30 37.99 -36.94
CA PRO A 489 23.16 37.67 -35.52
C PRO A 489 24.41 37.97 -34.67
N ALA A 490 24.19 38.39 -33.43
CA ALA A 490 25.23 38.49 -32.41
C ALA A 490 25.36 37.16 -31.66
N ALA A 491 26.57 36.60 -31.68
CA ALA A 491 27.00 35.54 -30.79
C ALA A 491 27.26 36.11 -29.38
N THR A 492 26.53 35.64 -28.37
CA THR A 492 26.87 35.90 -26.95
C THR A 492 27.61 34.69 -26.38
N SER A 493 28.89 34.90 -26.05
CA SER A 493 29.74 33.98 -25.31
C SER A 493 29.27 33.83 -23.87
N TYR A 494 29.02 32.60 -23.42
CA TYR A 494 28.80 32.28 -22.01
C TYR A 494 30.14 32.06 -21.30
N SER A 495 30.35 32.74 -20.16
CA SER A 495 31.37 32.40 -19.17
C SER A 495 30.76 31.47 -18.11
N PRO A 496 31.50 30.46 -17.60
CA PRO A 496 30.96 29.51 -16.62
C PRO A 496 31.00 30.10 -15.21
N LEU A 497 29.88 30.00 -14.49
CA LEU A 497 29.85 30.19 -13.03
C LEU A 497 30.22 28.87 -12.33
N PRO A 498 31.01 28.90 -11.25
CA PRO A 498 31.27 27.73 -10.43
C PRO A 498 30.20 27.62 -9.34
N ASN A 499 29.55 26.46 -9.24
CA ASN A 499 29.31 25.77 -7.95
C ASN A 499 28.48 24.49 -8.19
N ARG A 500 29.12 23.36 -7.85
CA ARG A 500 28.46 22.07 -7.61
C ARG A 500 27.95 22.03 -6.16
N ALA A 501 26.88 21.26 -5.99
CA ALA A 501 26.25 20.81 -4.74
C ALA A 501 25.28 21.77 -4.07
N ALA A 502 23.97 21.55 -4.29
CA ALA A 502 22.93 21.44 -3.25
C ALA A 502 21.52 21.41 -3.89
N CYS A 503 20.89 20.24 -3.93
CA CYS A 503 19.42 20.11 -4.02
C CYS A 503 18.95 19.33 -2.79
N SER A 504 18.94 20.00 -1.63
CA SER A 504 18.15 19.64 -0.44
C SER A 504 18.26 20.74 0.62
N ALA A 505 17.10 21.15 1.15
CA ALA A 505 16.84 21.93 2.38
C ALA A 505 16.61 23.47 2.27
N LEU A 506 15.39 23.86 2.65
CA LEU A 506 14.88 25.15 3.20
C LEU A 506 13.87 24.69 4.29
N LEU A 507 13.90 24.99 5.61
CA LEU A 507 13.92 26.26 6.37
C LEU A 507 14.27 26.03 7.90
N PRO A 508 14.42 27.10 8.74
CA PRO A 508 15.16 27.10 10.02
C PRO A 508 14.36 27.38 11.34
N GLY A 509 14.97 27.01 12.49
CA GLY A 509 15.27 27.87 13.68
C GLY A 509 14.23 28.24 14.77
N LEU A 510 14.56 27.93 16.06
CA LEU A 510 14.43 28.69 17.36
C LEU A 510 14.03 27.75 18.55
N ARG A 511 14.90 27.39 19.53
CA ARG A 511 15.41 28.07 20.76
C ARG A 511 14.38 28.49 21.85
N ARG A 512 14.32 27.65 22.91
CA ARG A 512 14.62 27.90 24.37
C ARG A 512 13.63 28.71 25.25
N ILE A 513 12.98 28.07 26.24
CA ILE A 513 12.69 28.59 27.62
C ILE A 513 12.70 27.43 28.66
N ILE A 514 13.11 27.76 29.90
CA ILE A 514 13.49 26.95 31.07
C ILE A 514 12.38 26.91 32.15
N GLY A 515 12.36 25.85 32.99
CA GLY A 515 11.88 25.84 34.39
C GLY A 515 10.43 25.36 34.60
N HIS A 516 10.02 24.73 35.70
CA HIS A 516 10.62 24.45 37.01
C HIS A 516 9.88 23.26 37.67
N GLU A 517 10.53 22.67 38.67
CA GLU A 517 10.12 21.60 39.59
C GLU A 517 8.80 21.84 40.35
N SER A 518 8.10 20.76 40.72
CA SER A 518 7.76 20.43 42.13
C SER A 518 6.91 19.16 42.26
N SER A 519 7.43 18.17 43.00
CA SER A 519 6.70 17.07 43.66
C SER A 519 6.21 17.52 45.07
N PRO A 520 5.79 16.63 46.01
CA PRO A 520 4.76 15.58 45.99
C PRO A 520 3.82 15.65 47.24
N MET A 521 2.78 14.80 47.30
CA MET A 521 2.18 14.27 48.54
C MET A 521 1.74 12.80 48.27
N THR A 522 2.28 11.73 48.89
CA THR A 522 2.01 11.13 50.23
C THR A 522 0.52 11.06 50.62
N SER A 523 -0.09 10.00 51.17
CA SER A 523 0.30 8.64 51.62
C SER A 523 -0.96 7.85 52.10
N CYS A 524 -0.81 6.52 52.32
CA CYS A 524 -1.56 5.64 53.28
C CYS A 524 -3.01 5.21 52.92
N ALA A 525 -3.53 4.00 53.19
CA ALA A 525 -3.15 2.79 53.97
C ALA A 525 -3.96 1.57 53.45
N THR A 526 -3.42 0.36 53.20
CA THR A 526 -3.26 -0.85 54.07
C THR A 526 -4.47 -1.41 54.87
N ARG A 527 -5.00 -2.59 54.49
CA ARG A 527 -5.12 -3.90 55.25
C ARG A 527 -6.20 -4.86 54.66
N GLN A 528 -5.85 -6.12 54.33
CA GLN A 528 -6.15 -7.42 55.03
C GLN A 528 -7.66 -7.82 55.06
N VAL A 529 -8.16 -9.06 54.91
CA VAL A 529 -7.66 -10.46 54.82
C VAL A 529 -8.86 -11.41 54.49
N MET A 530 -8.60 -12.55 53.82
CA MET A 530 -9.25 -13.90 53.78
C MET A 530 -10.77 -14.17 53.56
N GLN A 531 -11.01 -15.13 52.62
CA GLN A 531 -11.92 -16.31 52.57
C GLN A 531 -13.35 -16.28 53.17
N PRO A 532 -14.36 -16.93 52.52
CA PRO A 532 -14.64 -18.35 52.82
C PRO A 532 -15.21 -19.23 51.68
N ALA A 533 -14.97 -20.54 51.79
CA ALA A 533 -15.72 -21.62 51.16
C ALA A 533 -16.22 -22.58 52.25
N LEU A 534 -17.53 -22.67 52.46
CA LEU A 534 -18.25 -23.75 53.15
C LEU A 534 -19.73 -23.35 53.23
N LEU A 535 -20.59 -23.95 52.39
CA LEU A 535 -22.04 -24.17 52.61
C LEU A 535 -22.66 -24.76 51.31
N ALA A 536 -22.63 -26.09 51.15
CA ALA A 536 -23.47 -26.78 50.17
C ALA A 536 -23.76 -28.22 50.61
N GLY A 537 -24.36 -28.38 51.80
CA GLY A 537 -24.70 -29.68 52.38
C GLY A 537 -26.19 -29.94 52.59
N LYS A 538 -27.09 -29.04 52.18
CA LYS A 538 -28.52 -29.13 52.54
C LYS A 538 -29.51 -29.16 51.36
N ALA A 539 -29.06 -29.17 50.11
CA ALA A 539 -29.96 -29.14 48.94
C ALA A 539 -30.29 -30.52 48.32
N LEU A 540 -29.67 -31.62 48.78
CA LEU A 540 -29.80 -32.95 48.14
C LEU A 540 -30.98 -33.80 48.66
N LEU A 541 -31.68 -33.37 49.72
CA LEU A 541 -32.82 -34.09 50.29
C LEU A 541 -34.19 -33.60 49.78
N SER A 542 -34.25 -32.57 48.92
CA SER A 542 -35.51 -32.04 48.37
C SER A 542 -35.80 -32.45 46.92
N LEU A 543 -34.98 -33.32 46.33
CA LEU A 543 -35.19 -33.78 44.96
C LEU A 543 -36.22 -34.92 44.92
N SER A 544 -37.14 -34.85 43.96
CA SER A 544 -38.13 -35.91 43.73
C SER A 544 -37.43 -37.23 43.35
N ARG A 545 -38.04 -38.37 43.71
CA ARG A 545 -37.51 -39.72 43.41
C ARG A 545 -37.06 -39.91 41.94
N PRO A 546 -37.75 -39.40 40.90
CA PRO A 546 -37.25 -39.52 39.52
C PRO A 546 -35.98 -38.69 39.28
N ALA A 547 -35.80 -37.54 39.91
CA ALA A 547 -34.58 -36.72 39.79
C ALA A 547 -33.38 -37.38 40.49
N GLN A 548 -33.60 -38.07 41.61
CA GLN A 548 -32.57 -38.89 42.26
C GLN A 548 -32.16 -40.09 41.39
N PHE A 549 -33.11 -40.71 40.69
CA PHE A 549 -32.85 -41.83 39.79
C PHE A 549 -32.03 -41.40 38.55
N LEU A 550 -32.35 -40.23 37.99
CA LEU A 550 -31.60 -39.64 36.88
C LEU A 550 -30.16 -39.24 37.28
N LEU A 551 -29.99 -38.69 38.49
CA LEU A 551 -28.67 -38.37 39.02
C LEU A 551 -27.83 -39.63 39.26
N LEU A 552 -28.46 -40.71 39.74
CA LEU A 552 -27.79 -42.00 39.94
C LEU A 552 -27.36 -42.62 38.60
N GLN A 553 -28.21 -42.56 37.57
CA GLN A 553 -27.85 -43.03 36.22
C GLN A 553 -26.71 -42.22 35.60
N LEU A 554 -26.70 -40.89 35.81
CA LEU A 554 -25.63 -40.02 35.34
C LEU A 554 -24.29 -40.37 36.03
N LEU A 555 -24.31 -40.64 37.34
CA LEU A 555 -23.11 -41.03 38.09
C LEU A 555 -22.60 -42.42 37.68
N VAL A 556 -23.49 -43.37 37.38
CA VAL A 556 -23.12 -44.70 36.84
C VAL A 556 -22.52 -44.58 35.44
N LEU A 557 -23.05 -43.71 34.58
CA LEU A 557 -22.48 -43.45 33.25
C LEU A 557 -21.10 -42.80 33.33
N ILE A 558 -20.90 -41.84 34.24
CA ILE A 558 -19.58 -41.22 34.49
C ILE A 558 -18.58 -42.26 35.01
N ALA A 559 -18.99 -43.14 35.93
CA ALA A 559 -18.14 -44.22 36.43
C ALA A 559 -17.80 -45.26 35.35
N ALA A 560 -18.77 -45.64 34.52
CA ALA A 560 -18.55 -46.55 33.39
C ALA A 560 -17.63 -45.95 32.33
N TRP A 561 -17.75 -44.65 32.07
CA TRP A 561 -16.87 -43.93 31.15
C TRP A 561 -15.44 -43.80 31.68
N ALA A 562 -15.27 -43.58 32.98
CA ALA A 562 -13.96 -43.59 33.64
C ALA A 562 -13.30 -44.98 33.62
N LEU A 563 -14.07 -46.06 33.79
CA LEU A 563 -13.58 -47.44 33.71
C LEU A 563 -13.22 -47.87 32.28
N LEU A 564 -13.97 -47.41 31.27
CA LEU A 564 -13.66 -47.69 29.87
C LEU A 564 -12.44 -46.94 29.35
N TRP A 565 -12.14 -45.76 29.91
CA TRP A 565 -10.90 -45.05 29.60
C TRP A 565 -9.67 -45.69 30.26
N GLY A 566 -9.84 -46.31 31.44
CA GLY A 566 -8.77 -47.00 32.16
C GLY A 566 -8.23 -48.29 31.51
N TRP A 567 -8.94 -48.85 30.52
CA TRP A 567 -8.66 -50.21 30.01
C TRP A 567 -8.07 -50.28 28.60
N ARG A 568 -7.73 -49.14 27.98
CA ARG A 568 -7.12 -49.08 26.62
C ARG A 568 -5.61 -48.83 26.57
N GLY A 569 -4.86 -49.33 27.56
CA GLY A 569 -3.39 -49.25 27.55
C GLY A 569 -2.72 -50.58 27.89
N GLY A 570 -2.63 -51.51 26.94
CA GLY A 570 -1.90 -52.77 27.10
C GLY A 570 -1.62 -53.53 25.79
N CYS A 571 -0.34 -53.50 25.37
CA CYS A 571 0.43 -54.43 24.51
C CYS A 571 0.14 -54.54 22.99
N ARG A 572 1.09 -54.03 22.16
CA ARG A 572 2.05 -54.87 21.41
C ARG A 572 3.21 -54.05 20.80
N ASP A 573 4.41 -54.62 20.89
CA ASP A 573 5.74 -54.07 20.62
C ASP A 573 6.12 -53.84 19.15
N GLY A 574 7.05 -52.91 18.91
CA GLY A 574 7.84 -52.85 17.67
C GLY A 574 8.63 -51.55 17.47
N SER A 575 9.95 -51.63 17.67
CA SER A 575 11.00 -50.63 17.36
C SER A 575 11.22 -49.47 18.35
N GLY A 576 12.44 -49.42 18.88
CA GLY A 576 12.84 -48.62 20.03
C GLY A 576 13.12 -47.14 19.72
N SER A 577 12.73 -46.31 20.68
CA SER A 577 13.36 -45.03 21.01
C SER A 577 13.21 -44.82 22.51
N PRO A 578 14.24 -44.40 23.24
CA PRO A 578 14.17 -44.26 24.69
C PRO A 578 13.33 -43.03 25.04
N HIS A 579 12.07 -43.25 25.42
CA HIS A 579 11.28 -42.24 26.10
C HIS A 579 11.83 -42.06 27.51
N LEU A 580 12.74 -41.10 27.67
CA LEU A 580 13.03 -40.49 28.96
C LEU A 580 11.75 -39.78 29.43
N ARG A 581 11.00 -40.44 30.32
CA ARG A 581 10.09 -39.72 31.22
C ARG A 581 10.98 -38.79 32.06
N PRO A 582 10.72 -37.47 32.14
CA PRO A 582 11.35 -36.65 33.15
C PRO A 582 10.91 -37.24 34.48
N SER A 583 11.86 -37.82 35.22
CA SER A 583 11.68 -38.17 36.62
C SER A 583 11.06 -36.96 37.30
N ALA A 584 9.92 -37.15 37.95
CA ALA A 584 9.31 -36.12 38.77
C ALA A 584 10.42 -35.53 39.67
N TRP A 585 10.74 -34.26 39.47
CA TRP A 585 11.51 -33.49 40.43
C TRP A 585 10.64 -33.37 41.66
N THR A 586 10.72 -34.37 42.53
CA THR A 586 10.13 -34.32 43.86
C THR A 586 10.90 -33.26 44.61
N SER A 587 10.19 -32.18 44.95
CA SER A 587 10.65 -31.03 45.73
C SER A 587 11.01 -31.37 47.19
N GLY A 588 11.41 -32.62 47.48
CA GLY A 588 11.59 -33.16 48.82
C GLY A 588 13.02 -33.54 49.22
N GLY A 589 14.03 -33.32 48.37
CA GLY A 589 15.42 -33.59 48.70
C GLY A 589 16.27 -32.33 48.61
N SER A 590 16.75 -31.84 49.75
CA SER A 590 17.79 -30.80 49.90
C SER A 590 19.18 -31.24 49.38
N GLY A 591 19.21 -32.10 48.36
CA GLY A 591 20.43 -32.39 47.61
C GLY A 591 20.77 -31.14 46.81
N GLY A 592 21.65 -30.31 47.36
CA GLY A 592 22.16 -29.10 46.72
C GLY A 592 22.83 -29.44 45.40
N GLY A 593 22.03 -29.50 44.33
CA GLY A 593 22.55 -29.54 42.98
C GLY A 593 23.41 -28.30 42.80
N GLU A 594 24.71 -28.52 42.71
CA GLU A 594 25.72 -27.48 42.61
C GLU A 594 25.31 -26.51 41.51
N ALA A 595 25.17 -25.22 41.85
CA ALA A 595 24.78 -24.21 40.88
C ALA A 595 25.87 -24.14 39.80
N PHE A 596 25.47 -24.09 38.52
CA PHE A 596 26.44 -23.91 37.44
C PHE A 596 27.23 -22.62 37.68
N PRO A 597 28.56 -22.62 37.54
CA PRO A 597 29.31 -21.38 37.45
C PRO A 597 28.73 -20.53 36.33
N HIS A 598 28.63 -19.21 36.54
CA HIS A 598 28.04 -18.31 35.56
C HIS A 598 29.06 -17.33 34.99
N THR A 599 28.78 -16.86 33.78
CA THR A 599 29.54 -15.81 33.10
C THR A 599 28.58 -14.79 32.49
N SER A 600 29.02 -13.53 32.42
CA SER A 600 28.34 -12.48 31.62
C SER A 600 29.02 -12.26 30.26
N SER A 601 30.10 -12.97 29.96
CA SER A 601 30.74 -12.97 28.65
C SER A 601 29.98 -13.92 27.73
N LEU A 602 29.34 -13.37 26.69
CA LEU A 602 28.63 -14.15 25.68
C LEU A 602 29.58 -15.10 24.93
N ALA A 603 30.84 -14.69 24.74
CA ALA A 603 31.88 -15.50 24.10
C ALA A 603 32.24 -16.72 24.96
N ASP A 604 32.48 -16.54 26.26
CA ASP A 604 32.81 -17.62 27.19
C ASP A 604 31.67 -18.62 27.27
N TRP A 605 30.43 -18.11 27.37
CA TRP A 605 29.25 -18.97 27.40
C TRP A 605 29.06 -19.74 26.09
N THR A 606 29.28 -19.11 24.94
CA THR A 606 29.20 -19.78 23.63
C THR A 606 30.27 -20.85 23.46
N ALA A 607 31.44 -20.68 24.08
CA ALA A 607 32.53 -21.66 24.05
C ALA A 607 32.27 -22.87 24.98
N ALA A 608 31.45 -22.71 26.02
CA ALA A 608 31.15 -23.76 27.00
C ALA A 608 29.66 -23.78 27.44
N PRO A 609 28.70 -23.91 26.50
CA PRO A 609 27.28 -23.72 26.77
C PRO A 609 26.68 -24.78 27.69
N ASP A 610 27.34 -25.94 27.81
CA ASP A 610 26.93 -27.05 28.68
C ASP A 610 27.53 -26.97 30.09
N LYS A 611 28.49 -26.07 30.31
CA LYS A 611 29.26 -25.96 31.57
C LYS A 611 29.02 -24.65 32.33
N LEU A 612 28.57 -23.61 31.64
CA LEU A 612 28.37 -22.28 32.19
C LEU A 612 26.90 -21.88 32.10
N ALA A 613 26.38 -21.25 33.15
CA ALA A 613 25.17 -20.45 33.04
C ALA A 613 25.50 -19.04 32.49
N PHE A 614 24.58 -18.45 31.74
CA PHE A 614 24.75 -17.09 31.21
C PHE A 614 23.97 -16.10 32.06
N LEU A 615 24.68 -15.15 32.68
CA LEU A 615 24.08 -14.01 33.35
C LEU A 615 24.00 -12.85 32.36
N ALA A 616 22.81 -12.63 31.80
CA ALA A 616 22.58 -11.57 30.82
C ALA A 616 22.91 -10.19 31.43
N PRO A 617 23.79 -9.38 30.81
CA PRO A 617 24.39 -8.21 31.44
C PRO A 617 23.39 -7.10 31.78
N GLN A 618 22.40 -6.87 30.92
CA GLN A 618 21.38 -5.83 31.03
C GLN A 618 20.11 -6.38 31.69
N SER A 619 19.54 -7.47 31.19
CA SER A 619 18.30 -8.02 31.77
C SER A 619 18.50 -8.72 33.12
N ARG A 620 19.74 -9.07 33.47
CA ARG A 620 20.16 -9.73 34.72
C ARG A 620 19.52 -11.11 34.94
N CYS A 621 18.88 -11.68 33.92
CA CYS A 621 18.39 -13.04 33.99
C CYS A 621 19.55 -14.04 33.87
N LEU A 622 19.49 -15.12 34.64
CA LEU A 622 20.45 -16.22 34.60
C LEU A 622 19.85 -17.37 33.79
N LEU A 623 20.52 -17.79 32.72
CA LEU A 623 20.12 -18.91 31.89
C LEU A 623 21.08 -20.08 32.06
N ASP A 624 20.60 -21.19 32.61
CA ASP A 624 21.42 -22.40 32.76
C ASP A 624 21.42 -23.27 31.47
N PRO A 625 22.39 -24.20 31.36
CA PRO A 625 22.47 -25.12 30.23
C PRO A 625 21.20 -25.98 30.03
N ARG A 626 20.48 -26.31 31.09
CA ARG A 626 19.29 -27.17 31.10
C ARG A 626 18.01 -26.42 30.69
N GLY A 627 18.07 -25.11 30.48
CA GLY A 627 16.91 -24.29 30.16
C GLY A 627 16.15 -23.78 31.38
N LEU A 628 16.75 -23.83 32.57
CA LEU A 628 16.27 -23.12 33.74
C LEU A 628 16.68 -21.64 33.62
N VAL A 629 15.69 -20.77 33.79
CA VAL A 629 15.83 -19.31 33.76
C VAL A 629 15.54 -18.76 35.15
N GLN A 630 16.51 -18.14 35.81
CA GLN A 630 16.27 -17.41 37.06
C GLN A 630 16.18 -15.92 36.79
N LEU A 631 15.12 -15.30 37.29
CA LEU A 631 14.92 -13.85 37.20
C LEU A 631 15.60 -13.16 38.39
N ASP A 632 16.19 -12.00 38.16
CA ASP A 632 16.79 -11.20 39.23
C ASP A 632 15.68 -10.63 40.13
N ALA A 633 15.61 -11.12 41.38
CA ALA A 633 14.62 -10.69 42.35
C ALA A 633 14.66 -9.17 42.62
N SER A 634 15.82 -8.52 42.42
CA SER A 634 15.94 -7.07 42.58
C SER A 634 15.17 -6.29 41.51
N ARG A 635 14.97 -6.88 40.32
CA ARG A 635 14.15 -6.27 39.25
C ARG A 635 12.66 -6.44 39.47
N SER A 636 12.21 -7.41 40.27
CA SER A 636 10.80 -7.58 40.60
C SER A 636 10.26 -6.54 41.59
N GLY A 637 11.10 -5.60 42.06
CA GLY A 637 10.68 -4.53 42.95
C GLY A 637 9.66 -3.57 42.31
N ASN A 638 8.68 -3.13 43.10
CA ASN A 638 7.70 -2.13 42.68
C ASN A 638 8.40 -0.86 42.16
N GLY A 639 8.21 -0.57 40.86
CA GLY A 639 8.67 0.66 40.22
C GLY A 639 9.83 0.52 39.23
N SER A 640 10.41 -0.68 39.06
CA SER A 640 11.37 -0.90 37.97
C SER A 640 10.65 -0.93 36.60
N THR A 641 11.24 -0.31 35.58
CA THR A 641 10.79 -0.48 34.20
C THR A 641 11.12 -1.92 33.77
N PRO A 642 10.13 -2.75 33.38
CA PRO A 642 10.37 -4.07 32.83
C PRO A 642 11.29 -3.97 31.61
N PHE A 643 12.20 -4.93 31.46
CA PHE A 643 13.18 -4.93 30.36
C PHE A 643 12.55 -4.78 28.97
N LEU A 644 11.34 -5.31 28.81
CA LEU A 644 10.52 -5.19 27.61
C LEU A 644 10.31 -3.73 27.15
N PHE A 645 10.26 -2.78 28.09
CA PHE A 645 10.05 -1.35 27.86
C PHE A 645 11.26 -0.48 28.26
N ASP A 646 12.39 -1.09 28.64
CA ASP A 646 13.60 -0.39 29.07
C ASP A 646 14.35 0.19 27.86
N THR A 647 14.07 1.46 27.57
CA THR A 647 14.76 2.22 26.51
C THR A 647 16.14 2.72 26.93
N GLN A 648 16.44 2.75 28.24
CA GLN A 648 17.71 3.27 28.76
C GLN A 648 18.86 2.29 28.52
N SER A 649 18.58 0.99 28.53
CA SER A 649 19.58 -0.05 28.22
C SER A 649 19.71 -0.36 26.71
N MET A 650 18.96 0.32 25.84
CA MET A 650 19.10 0.18 24.40
C MET A 650 20.41 0.83 23.92
N PRO A 651 21.12 0.23 22.95
CA PRO A 651 22.29 0.87 22.37
C PRO A 651 21.89 2.20 21.72
N SER A 652 22.77 3.20 21.84
CA SER A 652 22.69 4.41 21.03
C SER A 652 22.78 4.06 19.54
N ARG A 653 22.31 4.98 18.68
CA ARG A 653 22.43 4.80 17.23
C ARG A 653 23.88 4.57 16.82
N ASP A 654 24.84 5.27 17.42
CA ASP A 654 26.26 5.12 17.07
C ASP A 654 26.82 3.76 17.50
N GLN A 655 26.41 3.25 18.67
CA GLN A 655 26.77 1.90 19.10
C GLN A 655 26.17 0.82 18.18
N ALA A 656 24.91 0.99 17.78
CA ALA A 656 24.24 0.04 16.90
C ALA A 656 24.74 0.14 15.45
N CYS A 657 24.97 1.35 14.93
CA CYS A 657 25.21 1.58 13.51
C CYS A 657 26.65 1.91 13.15
N GLY A 658 27.53 2.17 14.12
CA GLY A 658 28.91 2.61 13.87
C GLY A 658 29.76 1.61 13.09
N HIS A 659 29.34 0.34 13.06
CA HIS A 659 29.97 -0.73 12.29
C HIS A 659 29.30 -0.97 10.92
N CYS A 660 28.21 -0.26 10.62
CA CYS A 660 27.50 -0.40 9.35
C CYS A 660 28.19 0.43 8.26
N PRO A 661 28.15 -0.03 6.99
CA PRO A 661 28.60 0.79 5.87
C PRO A 661 27.88 2.16 5.91
N PRO A 662 28.57 3.26 5.56
CA PRO A 662 27.96 4.59 5.57
C PRO A 662 26.75 4.60 4.64
N ASN A 663 25.59 4.95 5.21
CA ASN A 663 24.30 4.91 4.54
C ASN A 663 24.35 5.74 3.26
N LYS A 664 24.10 5.10 2.11
CA LYS A 664 23.73 5.83 0.90
C LYS A 664 22.27 6.26 1.04
N PRO A 665 21.88 7.42 0.48
CA PRO A 665 20.48 7.88 0.48
C PRO A 665 19.48 6.86 -0.08
N ASN A 666 19.94 5.91 -0.90
CA ASN A 666 19.13 4.89 -1.56
C ASN A 666 19.29 3.48 -0.94
N ASP A 667 19.89 3.35 0.24
CA ASP A 667 20.06 2.03 0.86
C ASP A 667 18.70 1.43 1.26
N PRO A 668 18.51 0.11 1.09
CA PRO A 668 17.30 -0.59 1.51
C PRO A 668 16.98 -0.33 2.99
N VAL A 669 15.70 -0.28 3.34
CA VAL A 669 15.27 -0.15 4.75
C VAL A 669 15.50 -1.49 5.47
N PRO A 670 16.21 -1.53 6.62
CA PRO A 670 16.72 -0.41 7.39
C PRO A 670 18.07 0.07 6.85
N THR A 671 18.24 1.39 6.77
CA THR A 671 19.51 2.01 6.37
C THR A 671 20.66 1.71 7.31
N CYS A 672 20.41 1.11 8.47
CA CYS A 672 21.42 0.68 9.43
C CYS A 672 21.30 -0.82 9.65
N CYS A 673 22.43 -1.54 9.52
CA CYS A 673 22.54 -2.97 9.81
C CYS A 673 22.41 -3.31 11.31
N GLY A 674 22.53 -2.33 12.21
CA GLY A 674 22.42 -2.47 13.66
C GLY A 674 20.99 -2.58 14.21
N VAL A 675 20.83 -3.22 15.36
CA VAL A 675 19.53 -3.47 16.02
C VAL A 675 19.06 -2.32 16.93
N CYS A 676 17.80 -2.35 17.39
CA CYS A 676 17.20 -1.36 18.31
C CYS A 676 17.10 0.09 17.79
N VAL A 677 17.31 0.30 16.50
CA VAL A 677 17.22 1.64 15.88
C VAL A 677 15.79 2.03 15.53
N PHE A 678 14.89 1.05 15.43
CA PHE A 678 13.47 1.19 15.05
C PHE A 678 13.23 2.08 13.81
N ALA A 679 14.23 2.27 12.93
CA ALA A 679 14.17 3.22 11.82
C ALA A 679 13.61 4.60 12.20
N SER A 680 14.00 5.14 13.37
CA SER A 680 13.49 6.42 13.92
C SER A 680 11.99 6.43 14.26
N ARG A 681 11.40 5.26 14.51
CA ARG A 681 9.97 5.09 14.86
C ARG A 681 9.75 4.96 16.37
N LYS A 682 10.58 5.62 17.18
CA LYS A 682 10.38 5.56 18.63
C LYS A 682 9.17 6.39 19.03
N CYS A 683 8.46 5.94 20.06
CA CYS A 683 7.34 6.67 20.61
C CYS A 683 7.75 8.05 21.14
N ASP A 684 8.94 8.16 21.75
CA ASP A 684 9.45 9.43 22.25
C ASP A 684 9.92 10.36 21.12
N ASP A 685 10.31 9.80 19.96
CA ASP A 685 10.66 10.57 18.77
C ASP A 685 9.39 11.16 18.12
N PHE A 686 8.33 10.36 18.00
CA PHE A 686 7.05 10.80 17.42
C PHE A 686 6.20 11.65 18.35
N TYR A 687 6.25 11.39 19.65
CA TYR A 687 5.38 12.00 20.66
C TYR A 687 6.19 12.53 21.84
N PRO A 688 7.08 13.51 21.60
CA PRO A 688 7.96 14.03 22.64
C PRO A 688 7.14 14.54 23.84
N GLY A 689 7.48 14.05 25.03
CA GLY A 689 6.83 14.42 26.29
C GLY A 689 5.47 13.77 26.57
N GLN A 690 4.91 12.97 25.65
CA GLN A 690 3.63 12.29 25.87
C GLN A 690 3.78 10.93 26.58
N ASN A 691 5.00 10.46 26.81
CA ASN A 691 5.31 9.23 27.54
C ASN A 691 4.51 8.01 27.05
N LYS A 692 4.31 7.88 25.73
CA LYS A 692 3.47 6.82 25.12
C LYS A 692 3.95 5.42 25.47
N SER A 693 5.25 5.20 25.55
CA SER A 693 5.83 3.93 25.98
C SER A 693 5.49 3.59 27.44
N GLN A 694 5.59 4.56 28.35
CA GLN A 694 5.20 4.41 29.74
C GLN A 694 3.69 4.16 29.87
N HIS A 695 2.87 4.89 29.10
CA HIS A 695 1.43 4.69 29.07
C HIS A 695 1.08 3.26 28.63
N ALA A 696 1.74 2.75 27.58
CA ALA A 696 1.51 1.38 27.12
C ALA A 696 1.91 0.32 28.16
N MET A 697 3.05 0.52 28.81
CA MET A 697 3.51 -0.33 29.90
C MET A 697 2.55 -0.33 31.09
N ASN A 698 2.10 0.85 31.53
CA ASN A 698 1.14 0.98 32.63
C ASN A 698 -0.17 0.30 32.29
N PHE A 699 -0.70 0.49 31.07
CA PHE A 699 -1.90 -0.18 30.61
C PHE A 699 -1.80 -1.71 30.76
N MET A 700 -0.66 -2.29 30.38
CA MET A 700 -0.42 -3.72 30.55
C MET A 700 -0.32 -4.12 32.03
N LEU A 701 0.41 -3.37 32.86
CA LEU A 701 0.52 -3.67 34.29
C LEU A 701 -0.85 -3.61 34.98
N ASP A 702 -1.66 -2.59 34.68
CA ASP A 702 -3.01 -2.39 35.19
C ASP A 702 -3.97 -3.49 34.70
N GLY A 703 -3.73 -4.03 33.50
CA GLY A 703 -4.41 -5.20 32.95
C GLY A 703 -4.01 -6.54 33.59
N GLY A 704 -3.11 -6.52 34.59
CA GLY A 704 -2.64 -7.71 35.29
C GLY A 704 -1.53 -8.48 34.56
N PHE A 705 -0.94 -7.90 33.51
CA PHE A 705 0.19 -8.52 32.82
C PHE A 705 1.44 -8.42 33.71
N LYS A 706 2.05 -9.58 34.02
CA LYS A 706 3.26 -9.64 34.83
C LYS A 706 4.52 -9.39 34.00
N LEU A 707 4.70 -8.14 33.57
CA LEU A 707 5.78 -7.78 32.66
C LEU A 707 7.18 -8.02 33.26
N GLN A 708 7.33 -7.92 34.57
CA GLN A 708 8.60 -8.18 35.26
C GLN A 708 8.99 -9.67 35.20
N ASP A 709 8.03 -10.56 34.98
CA ASP A 709 8.26 -12.01 34.91
C ASP A 709 8.77 -12.44 33.52
N MET A 710 8.75 -11.53 32.54
CA MET A 710 9.26 -11.80 31.20
C MET A 710 10.68 -11.27 31.05
N SER A 711 11.60 -12.18 30.70
CA SER A 711 12.99 -11.86 30.38
C SER A 711 13.39 -12.39 29.01
N PRO A 712 14.42 -11.81 28.36
CA PRO A 712 14.91 -12.32 27.10
C PRO A 712 15.55 -13.71 27.24
N CYS A 713 16.04 -14.09 28.43
CA CYS A 713 16.53 -15.45 28.69
C CYS A 713 15.46 -16.51 28.47
N GLU A 714 14.20 -16.25 28.85
CA GLU A 714 13.13 -17.22 28.67
C GLU A 714 12.84 -17.46 27.20
N LEU A 715 12.61 -16.39 26.45
CA LEU A 715 12.32 -16.50 25.02
C LEU A 715 13.51 -17.12 24.29
N PHE A 716 14.74 -16.64 24.56
CA PHE A 716 15.96 -17.21 23.99
C PHE A 716 16.08 -18.71 24.26
N ALA A 717 15.89 -19.15 25.50
CA ALA A 717 15.97 -20.56 25.88
C ALA A 717 15.00 -21.42 25.06
N ARG A 718 13.78 -20.90 24.85
CA ARG A 718 12.71 -21.55 24.09
C ARG A 718 13.06 -21.72 22.61
N MET A 719 13.80 -20.78 22.03
CA MET A 719 14.26 -20.83 20.64
C MET A 719 15.74 -21.22 20.48
N ARG A 720 16.40 -21.70 21.53
CA ARG A 720 17.82 -22.05 21.51
C ARG A 720 18.14 -23.07 20.39
N GLY A 721 19.14 -22.78 19.56
CA GLY A 721 19.52 -23.58 18.40
C GLY A 721 18.50 -23.63 17.25
N ARG A 722 17.56 -22.67 17.21
CA ARG A 722 16.50 -22.57 16.18
C ARG A 722 16.43 -21.16 15.62
N THR A 723 15.72 -21.04 14.50
CA THR A 723 15.29 -19.74 13.98
C THR A 723 13.83 -19.46 14.36
N LEU A 724 13.55 -18.25 14.86
CA LEU A 724 12.20 -17.70 14.94
C LEU A 724 12.01 -16.73 13.77
N TRP A 725 11.16 -17.13 12.82
CA TRP A 725 10.84 -16.38 11.62
C TRP A 725 9.57 -15.55 11.82
N LEU A 726 9.64 -14.28 11.44
CA LEU A 726 8.50 -13.38 11.29
C LEU A 726 8.25 -13.21 9.79
N MET A 727 7.08 -13.64 9.31
CA MET A 727 6.73 -13.56 7.89
C MET A 727 5.38 -12.88 7.74
N GLY A 728 5.26 -11.97 6.80
CA GLY A 728 3.99 -11.30 6.54
C GLY A 728 4.18 -9.88 6.08
N ASP A 729 3.15 -9.09 6.28
CA ASP A 729 3.12 -7.70 5.86
C ASP A 729 4.04 -6.80 6.72
N SER A 730 3.92 -5.49 6.54
CA SER A 730 4.67 -4.49 7.30
C SER A 730 4.47 -4.58 8.82
N GLN A 731 3.42 -5.26 9.31
CA GLN A 731 3.22 -5.51 10.75
C GLN A 731 4.16 -6.58 11.28
N ALA A 732 4.36 -7.67 10.54
CA ALA A 732 5.38 -8.69 10.87
C ALA A 732 6.77 -8.05 10.96
N TRP A 733 7.05 -7.11 10.06
CA TRP A 733 8.30 -6.38 10.02
C TRP A 733 8.55 -5.50 11.25
N ASN A 734 7.57 -4.70 11.65
CA ASN A 734 7.71 -3.90 12.87
C ASN A 734 7.70 -4.78 14.13
N PHE A 735 6.96 -5.90 14.12
CA PHE A 735 7.04 -6.87 15.21
C PHE A 735 8.46 -7.46 15.35
N TYR A 736 9.13 -7.74 14.24
CA TYR A 736 10.54 -8.14 14.24
C TYR A 736 11.46 -7.11 14.93
N TYR A 737 11.24 -5.80 14.73
CA TYR A 737 12.06 -4.78 15.42
C TYR A 737 11.92 -4.82 16.95
N ALA A 738 10.71 -5.10 17.46
CA ALA A 738 10.53 -5.30 18.90
C ALA A 738 11.26 -6.56 19.39
N LEU A 739 11.15 -7.66 18.63
CA LEU A 739 11.75 -8.95 18.96
C LEU A 739 13.29 -8.93 18.93
N GLU A 740 13.91 -8.40 17.87
CA GLU A 740 15.37 -8.32 17.75
C GLU A 740 15.96 -7.47 18.89
N CYS A 741 15.26 -6.40 19.27
CA CYS A 741 15.77 -5.48 20.27
C CYS A 741 15.65 -6.09 21.66
N PHE A 742 14.58 -6.85 21.91
CA PHE A 742 14.42 -7.62 23.15
C PHE A 742 15.51 -8.69 23.29
N LEU A 743 15.92 -9.35 22.21
CA LEU A 743 16.92 -10.43 22.24
C LEU A 743 18.37 -9.96 22.04
N ARG A 744 18.62 -8.66 21.99
CA ARG A 744 19.93 -8.07 21.64
C ARG A 744 21.10 -8.56 22.49
N GLU A 745 20.89 -8.90 23.75
CA GLU A 745 21.95 -9.35 24.68
C GLU A 745 22.55 -10.71 24.30
N PHE A 746 21.86 -11.45 23.44
CA PHE A 746 22.33 -12.72 22.90
C PHE A 746 23.01 -12.58 21.54
N SER A 747 23.11 -11.35 21.00
CA SER A 747 23.87 -11.06 19.78
C SER A 747 25.31 -10.71 20.11
N GLN A 748 26.26 -11.21 19.32
CA GLN A 748 27.69 -10.97 19.54
C GLN A 748 28.12 -9.55 19.17
N ASP A 749 27.53 -8.98 18.12
CA ASP A 749 27.97 -7.73 17.51
C ASP A 749 26.82 -6.77 17.16
N LEU A 750 25.58 -7.11 17.55
CA LEU A 750 24.38 -6.31 17.29
C LEU A 750 24.10 -6.09 15.80
N ARG A 751 24.61 -6.98 14.93
CA ARG A 751 24.57 -6.82 13.48
C ARG A 751 23.55 -7.76 12.83
N ARG A 752 22.68 -7.21 11.98
CA ARG A 752 21.85 -8.01 11.08
C ARG A 752 22.68 -8.54 9.91
N GLY A 753 22.40 -9.77 9.52
CA GLY A 753 22.91 -10.43 8.33
C GLY A 753 21.79 -10.86 7.37
N PRO A 754 22.15 -11.50 6.25
CA PRO A 754 21.16 -12.09 5.34
C PRO A 754 20.33 -13.16 6.04
N ALA A 755 19.11 -13.38 5.54
CA ALA A 755 18.22 -14.36 6.11
C ALA A 755 18.60 -15.81 5.78
N ILE A 756 19.07 -16.03 4.56
CA ILE A 756 19.61 -17.31 4.10
C ILE A 756 20.93 -17.11 3.36
N GLU A 757 21.68 -18.20 3.22
CA GLU A 757 22.90 -18.24 2.41
C GLU A 757 22.70 -19.14 1.19
N PRO A 758 23.36 -18.84 0.06
CA PRO A 758 24.23 -17.68 -0.18
C PRO A 758 23.43 -16.36 -0.45
N PRO A 759 24.07 -15.17 -0.48
CA PRO A 759 23.38 -13.89 -0.61
C PRO A 759 22.49 -13.75 -1.86
N GLU A 760 22.84 -14.41 -2.96
CA GLU A 760 22.04 -14.46 -4.19
C GLU A 760 20.70 -15.17 -4.01
N GLU A 761 20.62 -16.16 -3.11
CA GLU A 761 19.36 -16.81 -2.75
C GLU A 761 18.57 -15.93 -1.79
N ASN A 762 19.25 -15.21 -0.90
CA ASN A 762 18.61 -14.20 -0.04
C ASN A 762 17.95 -13.07 -0.86
N ALA A 763 18.57 -12.67 -1.98
CA ALA A 763 17.99 -11.66 -2.86
C ALA A 763 16.64 -12.11 -3.48
N LYS A 764 16.42 -13.41 -3.67
CA LYS A 764 15.14 -13.95 -4.17
C LYS A 764 14.01 -13.89 -3.14
N LEU A 765 14.37 -13.73 -1.86
CA LEU A 765 13.41 -13.48 -0.77
C LEU A 765 13.02 -11.99 -0.66
N LEU A 766 13.57 -11.09 -1.50
CA LEU A 766 13.08 -9.72 -1.63
C LEU A 766 11.77 -9.70 -2.41
N THR A 767 10.66 -9.72 -1.70
CA THR A 767 9.33 -9.84 -2.33
C THR A 767 8.55 -8.52 -2.40
N VAL A 768 9.02 -7.48 -1.72
CA VAL A 768 8.39 -6.15 -1.67
C VAL A 768 9.43 -5.08 -1.97
N ASN A 769 9.23 -4.33 -3.06
CA ASN A 769 10.17 -3.32 -3.56
C ASN A 769 9.73 -1.87 -3.31
N ALA A 770 8.45 -1.63 -3.02
CA ALA A 770 7.88 -0.29 -2.85
C ALA A 770 7.47 -0.01 -1.39
N PRO A 771 7.58 1.24 -0.90
CA PRO A 771 8.27 2.40 -1.52
C PRO A 771 9.81 2.27 -1.47
N ALA A 772 10.33 1.31 -0.71
CA ALA A 772 11.74 0.91 -0.70
C ALA A 772 11.83 -0.61 -0.53
N PRO A 773 12.89 -1.26 -1.03
CA PRO A 773 13.09 -2.69 -0.83
C PRO A 773 13.28 -3.00 0.66
N TYR A 774 12.55 -4.02 1.12
CA TYR A 774 12.67 -4.60 2.46
C TYR A 774 13.44 -5.92 2.37
N PRO A 775 14.78 -5.89 2.43
CA PRO A 775 15.59 -7.09 2.31
C PRO A 775 15.24 -8.06 3.44
N PRO A 776 15.25 -9.37 3.17
CA PRO A 776 15.09 -10.36 4.22
C PRO A 776 16.35 -10.37 5.10
N LEU A 777 16.14 -10.29 6.42
CA LEU A 777 17.19 -10.05 7.43
C LEU A 777 17.10 -11.06 8.57
N CYS A 778 18.23 -11.35 9.19
CA CYS A 778 18.30 -12.05 10.47
C CYS A 778 19.25 -11.36 11.43
N LEU A 779 18.91 -11.39 12.72
CA LEU A 779 19.86 -11.17 13.80
C LEU A 779 20.40 -12.55 14.25
N PRO A 780 21.68 -12.87 13.99
CA PRO A 780 22.33 -14.02 14.61
C PRO A 780 22.47 -13.78 16.12
N LEU A 781 22.13 -14.82 16.87
CA LEU A 781 22.27 -14.89 18.32
C LEU A 781 23.22 -16.06 18.67
N ALA A 782 23.59 -16.17 19.94
CA ALA A 782 24.45 -17.24 20.42
C ALA A 782 23.86 -18.64 20.14
N LEU A 783 24.74 -19.64 20.09
CA LEU A 783 24.38 -21.06 19.98
C LEU A 783 23.58 -21.41 18.71
N GLY A 784 23.84 -20.70 17.60
CA GLY A 784 23.16 -20.93 16.32
C GLY A 784 21.69 -20.51 16.32
N THR A 785 21.25 -19.76 17.34
CA THR A 785 19.91 -19.19 17.41
C THR A 785 19.80 -17.96 16.50
N ARG A 786 18.64 -17.75 15.89
CA ARG A 786 18.40 -16.59 15.01
C ARG A 786 16.99 -16.05 15.20
N VAL A 787 16.81 -14.74 15.09
CA VAL A 787 15.49 -14.14 14.77
C VAL A 787 15.56 -13.54 13.39
N CYS A 788 14.55 -13.82 12.58
CA CYS A 788 14.58 -13.50 11.16
C CYS A 788 13.26 -12.90 10.72
N VAL A 789 13.31 -12.09 9.67
CA VAL A 789 12.14 -11.50 9.06
C VAL A 789 12.20 -11.61 7.54
N VAL A 790 11.06 -11.95 6.94
CA VAL A 790 10.83 -11.87 5.49
C VAL A 790 9.52 -11.11 5.31
N ARG A 791 9.60 -9.89 4.77
CA ARG A 791 8.38 -9.18 4.36
C ARG A 791 7.80 -9.88 3.13
N VAL A 792 6.53 -10.25 3.21
CA VAL A 792 5.75 -10.91 2.17
C VAL A 792 4.30 -10.46 2.29
N ASP A 793 3.87 -9.60 1.37
CA ASP A 793 2.53 -8.98 1.44
C ASP A 793 1.45 -9.90 0.81
N ALA A 794 1.87 -10.98 0.12
CA ALA A 794 0.98 -11.88 -0.60
C ALA A 794 1.19 -13.38 -0.25
N THR A 795 0.09 -14.07 0.06
CA THR A 795 0.05 -15.48 0.45
C THR A 795 0.60 -16.45 -0.60
N ASN A 796 0.38 -16.19 -1.89
CA ASN A 796 0.95 -17.02 -2.97
C ASN A 796 2.48 -16.88 -3.02
N VAL A 797 3.02 -15.68 -2.81
CA VAL A 797 4.47 -15.48 -2.77
C VAL A 797 5.11 -16.22 -1.59
N LEU A 798 4.43 -16.27 -0.43
CA LEU A 798 4.88 -17.09 0.69
C LEU A 798 5.00 -18.56 0.29
N LEU A 799 4.00 -19.10 -0.41
CA LEU A 799 3.96 -20.50 -0.82
C LEU A 799 4.91 -20.86 -1.96
N ASP A 800 4.94 -20.03 -2.99
CA ASP A 800 5.62 -20.34 -4.25
C ASP A 800 7.12 -19.99 -4.19
N THR A 801 7.50 -19.04 -3.32
CA THR A 801 8.86 -18.52 -3.24
C THR A 801 9.47 -18.70 -1.85
N VAL A 802 8.87 -18.12 -0.82
CA VAL A 802 9.52 -17.99 0.50
C VAL A 802 9.69 -19.36 1.19
N LEU A 803 8.61 -20.12 1.37
CA LEU A 803 8.67 -21.42 2.05
C LEU A 803 9.60 -22.42 1.35
N PRO A 804 9.57 -22.58 0.01
CA PRO A 804 10.51 -23.45 -0.71
C PRO A 804 11.97 -23.03 -0.55
N LEU A 805 12.27 -21.73 -0.60
CA LEU A 805 13.64 -21.23 -0.41
C LEU A 805 14.12 -21.46 1.02
N LEU A 806 13.28 -21.20 2.03
CA LEU A 806 13.65 -21.46 3.42
C LEU A 806 13.82 -22.96 3.70
N GLN A 807 12.96 -23.83 3.16
CA GLN A 807 13.13 -25.28 3.24
C GLN A 807 14.46 -25.75 2.65
N ARG A 808 14.91 -25.11 1.56
CA ARG A 808 16.15 -25.47 0.88
C ARG A 808 17.40 -24.92 1.58
N HIS A 809 17.34 -23.69 2.08
CA HIS A 809 18.52 -22.94 2.52
C HIS A 809 18.62 -22.73 4.04
N SER A 810 17.57 -23.00 4.82
CA SER A 810 17.66 -23.03 6.30
C SER A 810 17.87 -24.48 6.77
N PRO A 811 19.07 -24.85 7.27
CA PRO A 811 19.43 -26.25 7.55
C PRO A 811 18.50 -26.99 8.53
N ASN A 812 17.81 -26.24 9.38
CA ASN A 812 16.91 -26.79 10.41
C ASN A 812 15.48 -26.27 10.28
N PHE A 813 15.04 -25.88 9.08
CA PHE A 813 13.72 -25.26 8.89
C PHE A 813 12.55 -26.06 9.50
N HIS A 814 12.59 -27.40 9.44
CA HIS A 814 11.57 -28.26 10.05
C HIS A 814 11.52 -28.20 11.59
N ARG A 815 12.55 -27.66 12.25
CA ARG A 815 12.62 -27.44 13.70
C ARG A 815 12.42 -25.97 14.07
N ASP A 816 12.41 -25.08 13.10
CA ASP A 816 12.24 -23.66 13.31
C ASP A 816 10.80 -23.33 13.74
N LEU A 817 10.62 -22.07 14.13
CA LEU A 817 9.35 -21.48 14.52
C LEU A 817 8.99 -20.41 13.50
N VAL A 818 7.76 -20.41 13.00
CA VAL A 818 7.27 -19.39 12.07
C VAL A 818 6.05 -18.72 12.66
N ALA A 819 6.16 -17.42 12.95
CA ALA A 819 5.02 -16.56 13.26
C ALA A 819 4.68 -15.71 12.03
N TYR A 820 3.42 -15.77 11.58
CA TYR A 820 3.03 -15.09 10.34
C TYR A 820 1.63 -14.50 10.36
N ASN A 821 1.43 -13.45 9.56
CA ASN A 821 0.15 -12.80 9.32
C ASN A 821 -0.03 -12.36 7.87
N PHE A 822 -1.29 -12.17 7.49
CA PHE A 822 -1.72 -11.49 6.26
C PHE A 822 -3.07 -10.85 6.51
N GLY A 823 -3.31 -9.69 5.91
CA GLY A 823 -4.65 -9.11 5.82
C GLY A 823 -4.62 -7.64 5.47
N LEU A 824 -3.60 -6.92 5.93
CA LEU A 824 -3.47 -5.47 5.72
C LEU A 824 -3.57 -5.04 4.24
N HIS A 825 -3.01 -5.85 3.34
CA HIS A 825 -2.96 -5.61 1.89
C HIS A 825 -4.04 -6.36 1.10
N TYR A 826 -5.03 -6.92 1.79
CA TYR A 826 -6.11 -7.67 1.17
C TYR A 826 -7.44 -6.93 1.27
N ALA A 827 -8.33 -7.20 0.31
CA ALA A 827 -9.74 -6.85 0.46
C ALA A 827 -10.33 -7.61 1.67
N LYS A 828 -11.25 -6.93 2.37
CA LYS A 828 -11.95 -7.45 3.55
C LYS A 828 -12.83 -8.65 3.15
N PRO A 829 -12.58 -9.87 3.66
CA PRO A 829 -13.36 -11.04 3.27
C PRO A 829 -14.85 -10.92 3.63
N GLY A 830 -15.73 -11.06 2.65
CA GLY A 830 -17.19 -11.02 2.80
C GLY A 830 -17.79 -9.62 2.91
N PHE A 831 -17.00 -8.56 2.74
CA PHE A 831 -17.44 -7.18 2.96
C PHE A 831 -18.53 -6.73 1.97
N HIS A 832 -18.51 -7.24 0.74
CA HIS A 832 -19.48 -6.93 -0.31
C HIS A 832 -20.50 -8.07 -0.52
N GLY A 833 -20.66 -8.95 0.47
CA GLY A 833 -21.55 -10.11 0.39
C GLY A 833 -21.01 -11.23 -0.50
N GLU A 834 -19.75 -11.15 -0.92
CA GLU A 834 -19.06 -12.26 -1.56
C GLU A 834 -18.92 -13.44 -0.59
N LYS A 835 -18.86 -14.65 -1.13
CA LYS A 835 -18.58 -15.82 -0.32
C LYS A 835 -17.16 -15.72 0.22
N LEU A 836 -16.95 -16.17 1.46
CA LEU A 836 -15.63 -16.13 2.09
C LEU A 836 -14.60 -16.87 1.24
N GLU A 837 -14.99 -17.99 0.64
CA GLU A 837 -14.14 -18.81 -0.23
C GLU A 837 -13.71 -18.11 -1.52
N ASP A 838 -14.42 -17.06 -1.93
CA ASP A 838 -14.09 -16.27 -3.11
C ASP A 838 -13.15 -15.09 -2.79
N ALA A 839 -12.96 -14.77 -1.49
CA ALA A 839 -12.04 -13.71 -1.08
C ALA A 839 -10.57 -14.14 -1.31
N PRO A 840 -9.73 -13.30 -1.95
CA PRO A 840 -8.33 -13.65 -2.22
C PRO A 840 -7.52 -14.04 -0.97
N LEU A 841 -7.74 -13.36 0.16
CA LEU A 841 -7.08 -13.69 1.43
C LEU A 841 -7.45 -15.10 1.89
N TYR A 842 -8.74 -15.44 1.87
CA TYR A 842 -9.23 -16.74 2.31
C TYR A 842 -8.70 -17.87 1.42
N ARG A 843 -8.71 -17.70 0.09
CA ARG A 843 -8.13 -18.68 -0.85
C ARG A 843 -6.65 -18.90 -0.59
N GLY A 844 -5.90 -17.82 -0.45
CA GLY A 844 -4.46 -17.88 -0.18
C GLY A 844 -4.13 -18.59 1.14
N LEU A 845 -4.85 -18.25 2.21
CA LEU A 845 -4.72 -18.91 3.51
C LEU A 845 -5.16 -20.38 3.47
N SER A 846 -6.23 -20.70 2.74
CA SER A 846 -6.65 -22.09 2.53
C SER A 846 -5.56 -22.92 1.84
N ALA A 847 -4.89 -22.33 0.82
CA ALA A 847 -3.75 -22.95 0.16
C ALA A 847 -2.56 -23.16 1.12
N ILE A 848 -2.30 -22.21 2.03
CA ILE A 848 -1.27 -22.38 3.07
C ILE A 848 -1.63 -23.53 4.02
N GLY A 849 -2.89 -23.62 4.43
CA GLY A 849 -3.38 -24.74 5.24
C GLY A 849 -3.21 -26.09 4.54
N ALA A 850 -3.52 -26.16 3.24
CA ALA A 850 -3.31 -27.36 2.43
C ALA A 850 -1.82 -27.73 2.31
N TRP A 851 -0.94 -26.75 2.05
CA TRP A 851 0.50 -26.95 2.02
C TRP A 851 1.02 -27.47 3.37
N ARG A 852 0.56 -26.90 4.49
CA ARG A 852 0.94 -27.31 5.84
C ARG A 852 0.53 -28.77 6.11
N GLN A 853 -0.65 -29.19 5.64
CA GLN A 853 -1.08 -30.57 5.76
C GLN A 853 -0.25 -31.53 4.89
N ALA A 854 0.10 -31.13 3.67
CA ALA A 854 0.93 -31.93 2.76
C ALA A 854 2.38 -32.06 3.26
N ASN A 855 2.89 -31.07 3.98
CA ASN A 855 4.29 -31.01 4.42
C ASN A 855 4.51 -31.36 5.90
N ARG A 856 3.62 -32.13 6.52
CA ARG A 856 3.66 -32.44 7.98
C ARG A 856 5.00 -32.93 8.51
N GLY A 857 5.80 -33.66 7.71
CA GLY A 857 7.08 -34.21 8.13
C GLY A 857 8.27 -33.26 8.06
N VAL A 858 8.17 -32.15 7.33
CA VAL A 858 9.31 -31.25 7.01
C VAL A 858 9.00 -29.77 7.26
N ARG A 859 7.88 -29.48 7.93
CA ARG A 859 7.43 -28.11 8.20
C ARG A 859 7.86 -27.64 9.59
N PRO A 860 8.11 -26.33 9.77
CA PRO A 860 8.29 -25.73 11.09
C PRO A 860 7.02 -25.81 11.93
N GLN A 861 7.14 -25.50 13.23
CA GLN A 861 5.97 -25.17 14.05
C GLN A 861 5.50 -23.76 13.69
N MET A 862 4.21 -23.59 13.46
CA MET A 862 3.64 -22.36 12.92
C MET A 862 2.69 -21.71 13.92
N VAL A 863 2.77 -20.39 14.02
CA VAL A 863 1.88 -19.50 14.77
C VAL A 863 1.22 -18.56 13.77
N TRP A 864 -0.10 -18.56 13.73
CA TRP A 864 -0.85 -17.49 13.07
C TRP A 864 -1.03 -16.36 14.07
N PHE A 865 -0.75 -15.11 13.67
CA PHE A 865 -1.16 -13.96 14.46
C PHE A 865 -2.18 -13.11 13.70
N ASP A 866 -3.11 -12.51 14.43
CA ASP A 866 -4.21 -11.74 13.83
C ASP A 866 -3.69 -10.65 12.89
N THR A 867 -4.49 -10.31 11.88
CA THR A 867 -4.37 -8.97 11.27
C THR A 867 -4.66 -7.95 12.36
N PRO A 868 -3.74 -7.05 12.70
CA PRO A 868 -3.95 -6.18 13.84
C PRO A 868 -4.92 -5.05 13.48
N VAL A 869 -5.52 -4.45 14.50
CA VAL A 869 -6.45 -3.33 14.35
C VAL A 869 -5.76 -2.08 13.80
N GLN A 870 -6.44 -1.31 12.96
CA GLN A 870 -5.86 -0.10 12.36
C GLN A 870 -6.52 1.22 12.80
N HIS A 871 -7.52 1.19 13.70
CA HIS A 871 -8.16 2.39 14.26
C HIS A 871 -8.58 3.50 13.27
N PHE A 872 -8.86 3.18 12.00
CA PHE A 872 -9.41 4.15 11.07
C PHE A 872 -10.84 4.52 11.48
N PRO A 873 -11.36 5.70 11.09
CA PRO A 873 -12.73 6.10 11.40
C PRO A 873 -13.75 5.40 10.48
N THR A 874 -13.60 4.08 10.30
CA THR A 874 -14.48 3.21 9.50
C THR A 874 -15.33 2.33 10.40
N GLU A 875 -16.29 1.62 9.81
CA GLU A 875 -17.23 0.77 10.55
C GLU A 875 -16.56 -0.17 11.56
N ASP A 876 -15.41 -0.76 11.21
CA ASP A 876 -14.68 -1.75 12.01
C ASP A 876 -13.24 -1.36 12.34
N GLY A 877 -12.85 -0.11 12.09
CA GLY A 877 -11.49 0.39 12.32
C GLY A 877 -10.45 -0.03 11.29
N ALA A 878 -10.81 -0.79 10.26
CA ALA A 878 -9.90 -1.19 9.20
C ALA A 878 -9.75 -0.10 8.12
N PHE A 879 -8.60 -0.07 7.45
CA PHE A 879 -8.28 0.84 6.37
C PHE A 879 -9.25 0.71 5.20
N TYR A 880 -9.48 1.82 4.50
CA TYR A 880 -10.44 1.92 3.40
C TYR A 880 -9.85 2.51 2.12
N GLY A 881 -8.54 2.78 2.08
CA GLY A 881 -7.86 3.43 0.96
C GLY A 881 -7.95 4.97 1.03
N GLY A 882 -6.84 5.62 1.40
CA GLY A 882 -6.68 7.09 1.42
C GLY A 882 -6.68 7.75 2.81
N GLY A 883 -6.25 9.01 2.88
CA GLY A 883 -6.24 9.87 4.09
C GLY A 883 -7.49 10.76 4.23
N PRO A 884 -7.69 11.49 5.36
CA PRO A 884 -6.75 11.70 6.46
C PRO A 884 -6.69 10.55 7.49
N PHE A 885 -5.51 10.36 8.07
CA PHE A 885 -5.23 9.32 9.05
C PHE A 885 -5.62 9.76 10.47
N ASN A 886 -6.92 9.92 10.72
CA ASN A 886 -7.43 10.28 12.05
C ASN A 886 -7.75 9.03 12.87
N CYS A 887 -6.75 8.54 13.61
CA CYS A 887 -6.88 7.32 14.38
C CYS A 887 -7.87 7.52 15.53
N THR A 888 -8.89 6.66 15.61
CA THR A 888 -10.03 6.82 16.52
C THR A 888 -10.22 5.56 17.35
N PRO A 889 -10.53 5.66 18.65
CA PRO A 889 -10.86 4.48 19.46
C PRO A 889 -12.09 3.77 18.88
N ILE A 890 -11.97 2.49 18.53
CA ILE A 890 -13.03 1.77 17.81
C ILE A 890 -14.35 1.75 18.58
N TRP A 891 -14.29 1.52 19.89
CA TRP A 891 -15.47 1.52 20.76
C TRP A 891 -16.15 2.89 20.88
N SER A 892 -15.47 3.96 20.46
CA SER A 892 -16.05 5.31 20.44
C SER A 892 -16.87 5.60 19.19
N LEU A 893 -16.67 4.81 18.11
CA LEU A 893 -17.26 5.06 16.80
C LEU A 893 -18.78 4.91 16.84
N PRO A 894 -19.55 5.85 16.24
CA PRO A 894 -21.02 5.78 16.23
C PRO A 894 -21.55 4.47 15.63
N THR A 895 -20.90 3.95 14.60
CA THR A 895 -21.26 2.66 13.96
C THR A 895 -21.17 1.51 14.96
N VAL A 896 -20.05 1.38 15.67
CA VAL A 896 -19.81 0.31 16.66
C VAL A 896 -20.72 0.47 17.89
N LYS A 897 -21.00 1.71 18.29
CA LYS A 897 -21.92 2.01 19.42
C LYS A 897 -23.38 1.70 19.11
N ASN A 898 -23.83 1.98 17.89
CA ASN A 898 -25.25 1.97 17.55
C ASN A 898 -25.67 0.74 16.73
N ASN A 899 -24.72 -0.05 16.20
CA ASN A 899 -25.00 -1.24 15.40
C ASN A 899 -24.44 -2.51 16.04
N ALA A 900 -25.32 -3.37 16.52
CA ALA A 900 -24.97 -4.62 17.20
C ALA A 900 -24.22 -5.62 16.30
N SER A 901 -24.52 -5.65 14.98
CA SER A 901 -23.81 -6.56 14.06
C SER A 901 -22.36 -6.11 13.84
N VAL A 902 -22.14 -4.79 13.76
CA VAL A 902 -20.82 -4.19 13.67
C VAL A 902 -20.01 -4.46 14.93
N ARG A 903 -20.62 -4.24 16.10
CA ARG A 903 -20.01 -4.57 17.40
C ARG A 903 -19.59 -6.02 17.44
N ALA A 904 -20.50 -6.95 17.15
CA ALA A 904 -20.20 -8.38 17.17
C ALA A 904 -19.06 -8.75 16.21
N ARG A 905 -18.94 -8.04 15.07
CA ARG A 905 -17.82 -8.22 14.13
C ARG A 905 -16.51 -7.71 14.69
N VAL A 906 -16.48 -6.52 15.29
CA VAL A 906 -15.30 -5.97 15.96
C VAL A 906 -14.84 -6.89 17.08
N GLU A 907 -15.77 -7.39 17.90
CA GLU A 907 -15.52 -8.39 18.96
C GLU A 907 -15.01 -9.73 18.39
N ALA A 908 -15.33 -10.04 17.13
CA ALA A 908 -14.84 -11.23 16.43
C ALA A 908 -13.49 -11.00 15.71
N GLY A 909 -12.85 -9.84 15.89
CA GLY A 909 -11.55 -9.54 15.27
C GLY A 909 -11.62 -8.68 14.00
N GLY A 910 -12.75 -8.02 13.74
CA GLY A 910 -12.96 -7.26 12.49
C GLY A 910 -13.17 -8.17 11.27
N TRP A 911 -13.27 -7.59 10.07
CA TRP A 911 -13.56 -8.37 8.86
C TRP A 911 -12.50 -9.44 8.55
N TYR A 912 -11.21 -9.08 8.69
CA TYR A 912 -10.11 -9.97 8.37
C TYR A 912 -10.10 -11.22 9.25
N ASN A 913 -10.00 -11.05 10.56
CA ASN A 913 -9.86 -12.18 11.48
C ASN A 913 -11.15 -12.99 11.60
N ALA A 914 -12.32 -12.35 11.56
CA ALA A 914 -13.60 -13.06 11.58
C ALA A 914 -13.78 -13.92 10.33
N GLY A 915 -13.44 -13.39 9.14
CA GLY A 915 -13.59 -14.10 7.87
C GLY A 915 -12.70 -15.34 7.74
N ILE A 916 -11.51 -15.33 8.35
CA ILE A 916 -10.55 -16.46 8.25
C ILE A 916 -10.64 -17.43 9.43
N ARG A 917 -11.44 -17.13 10.45
CA ARG A 917 -11.56 -17.94 11.68
C ARG A 917 -11.75 -19.46 11.41
N PRO A 918 -12.54 -19.90 10.40
CA PRO A 918 -12.68 -21.32 10.08
C PRO A 918 -11.37 -22.00 9.66
N LEU A 919 -10.40 -21.24 9.12
CA LEU A 919 -9.12 -21.77 8.63
C LEU A 919 -8.05 -21.90 9.73
N LEU A 920 -8.20 -21.23 10.88
CA LEU A 920 -7.15 -21.15 11.91
C LEU A 920 -6.55 -22.51 12.32
N PRO A 921 -7.33 -23.59 12.56
CA PRO A 921 -6.77 -24.90 12.91
C PRO A 921 -5.92 -25.52 11.79
N LEU A 922 -6.19 -25.14 10.53
CA LEU A 922 -5.47 -25.60 9.36
C LEU A 922 -4.18 -24.81 9.14
N LEU A 923 -4.18 -23.53 9.53
CA LEU A 923 -3.08 -22.59 9.33
C LEU A 923 -1.91 -22.77 10.29
N ALA A 924 -2.16 -23.11 11.56
CA ALA A 924 -1.14 -23.05 12.59
C ALA A 924 -1.34 -24.06 13.73
N GLU A 925 -0.29 -24.30 14.52
CA GLU A 925 -0.36 -25.01 15.81
C GLU A 925 -0.98 -24.14 16.90
N ALA A 926 -0.76 -22.82 16.80
CA ALA A 926 -1.17 -21.85 17.80
C ALA A 926 -1.65 -20.56 17.14
N HIS A 927 -2.53 -19.84 17.85
CA HIS A 927 -3.13 -18.59 17.40
C HIS A 927 -2.79 -17.47 18.37
N LEU A 928 -1.94 -16.55 17.93
CA LEU A 928 -1.55 -15.35 18.67
C LEU A 928 -2.61 -14.26 18.47
N ARG A 929 -3.47 -14.09 19.48
CA ARG A 929 -4.59 -13.15 19.47
C ARG A 929 -4.12 -11.74 19.83
N ILE A 930 -3.84 -10.93 18.82
CA ILE A 930 -3.32 -9.56 19.02
C ILE A 930 -4.36 -8.49 18.72
N TRP A 931 -5.47 -8.83 18.07
CA TRP A 931 -6.52 -7.85 17.76
C TRP A 931 -7.05 -7.17 19.03
N ASP A 932 -7.64 -7.96 19.94
CA ASP A 932 -8.26 -7.43 21.16
C ASP A 932 -7.26 -6.70 22.05
N ALA A 933 -6.06 -7.26 22.15
CA ALA A 933 -4.96 -6.69 22.93
C ALA A 933 -4.53 -5.30 22.41
N SER A 934 -4.74 -5.02 21.12
CA SER A 934 -4.28 -3.79 20.47
C SER A 934 -5.37 -2.70 20.38
N LEU A 935 -6.66 -3.03 20.58
CA LEU A 935 -7.80 -2.10 20.53
C LEU A 935 -7.66 -0.83 21.41
N PRO A 936 -7.03 -0.88 22.60
CA PRO A 936 -6.89 0.32 23.45
C PRO A 936 -5.85 1.32 22.92
N PHE A 937 -5.02 0.93 21.97
CA PHE A 937 -3.80 1.65 21.60
C PHE A 937 -3.93 2.53 20.36
N TRP A 938 -5.14 3.00 20.06
CA TRP A 938 -5.44 3.90 18.93
C TRP A 938 -4.54 5.15 18.88
N SER A 939 -4.06 5.63 20.03
CA SER A 939 -3.22 6.84 20.13
C SER A 939 -1.71 6.57 20.14
N HIS A 940 -1.29 5.32 19.85
CA HIS A 940 0.13 4.91 19.79
C HIS A 940 0.59 4.62 18.36
N HIS A 941 -0.27 4.91 17.39
CA HIS A 941 0.09 4.80 15.98
C HIS A 941 1.21 5.77 15.60
N TRP A 942 1.75 5.71 14.39
CA TRP A 942 2.63 6.78 13.91
C TRP A 942 1.84 8.07 13.67
N PRO A 943 2.47 9.25 13.69
CA PRO A 943 1.83 10.46 13.20
C PRO A 943 1.39 10.24 11.75
N ASP A 944 0.18 10.71 11.43
CA ASP A 944 -0.39 10.64 10.09
C ASP A 944 -0.48 9.21 9.49
N GLU A 945 -0.56 8.18 10.33
CA GLU A 945 -0.89 6.82 9.88
C GLU A 945 -1.56 6.03 10.99
N CYS A 946 -2.57 5.20 10.68
CA CYS A 946 -3.27 4.39 11.68
C CYS A 946 -3.01 2.89 11.57
N SER A 947 -2.12 2.43 10.69
CA SER A 947 -1.81 1.00 10.61
C SER A 947 -0.69 0.59 11.57
N HIS A 948 0.35 1.40 11.68
CA HIS A 948 1.59 1.03 12.39
C HIS A 948 1.72 1.71 13.74
N TRP A 949 2.44 1.09 14.69
CA TRP A 949 2.65 1.63 16.04
C TRP A 949 4.09 2.07 16.31
N CYS A 950 4.25 3.05 17.19
CA CYS A 950 5.58 3.48 17.63
C CYS A 950 6.25 2.45 18.55
N HIS A 951 7.57 2.54 18.77
CA HIS A 951 8.32 1.64 19.65
C HIS A 951 8.95 2.34 20.86
N PRO A 952 9.00 1.73 22.06
CA PRO A 952 8.24 0.55 22.47
C PRO A 952 6.77 0.90 22.75
N SER A 953 5.84 0.07 22.27
CA SER A 953 4.41 0.13 22.61
C SER A 953 3.70 -1.22 22.34
N VAL A 954 2.79 -1.29 21.39
CA VAL A 954 1.92 -2.44 21.07
C VAL A 954 2.72 -3.67 20.65
N TYR A 955 3.81 -3.51 19.90
CA TYR A 955 4.64 -4.65 19.49
C TYR A 955 5.32 -5.37 20.67
N GLN A 956 5.57 -4.66 21.79
CA GLN A 956 6.07 -5.26 23.03
C GLN A 956 4.98 -6.11 23.70
N LEU A 957 3.73 -5.68 23.64
CA LEU A 957 2.60 -6.49 24.08
C LEU A 957 2.48 -7.77 23.25
N TRP A 958 2.63 -7.69 21.93
CA TRP A 958 2.62 -8.89 21.08
C TRP A 958 3.77 -9.84 21.41
N LEU A 959 4.94 -9.30 21.75
CA LEU A 959 6.08 -10.10 22.16
C LEU A 959 5.79 -10.87 23.47
N PHE A 960 5.18 -10.20 24.45
CA PHE A 960 4.72 -10.84 25.69
C PHE A 960 3.74 -11.98 25.42
N LEU A 961 2.72 -11.70 24.61
CA LEU A 961 1.69 -12.68 24.23
C LEU A 961 2.29 -13.86 23.45
N LEU A 962 3.25 -13.61 22.54
CA LEU A 962 3.93 -14.66 21.79
C LEU A 962 4.71 -15.60 22.72
N ASN A 963 5.49 -15.07 23.67
CA ASN A 963 6.24 -15.91 24.59
C ASN A 963 5.31 -16.80 25.45
N ASP A 964 4.20 -16.23 25.94
CA ASP A 964 3.23 -16.99 26.73
C ASP A 964 2.52 -18.05 25.89
N LEU A 965 2.11 -17.72 24.66
CA LEU A 965 1.54 -18.67 23.71
C LEU A 965 2.50 -19.84 23.44
N MET A 966 3.77 -19.55 23.20
CA MET A 966 4.78 -20.58 22.98
C MET A 966 4.98 -21.47 24.22
N HIS A 967 4.89 -20.91 25.43
CA HIS A 967 4.88 -21.70 26.65
C HIS A 967 3.68 -22.64 26.70
N GLN A 968 2.46 -22.09 26.57
CA GLN A 968 1.20 -22.85 26.69
C GLN A 968 1.12 -23.99 25.68
N HIS A 969 1.59 -23.76 24.46
CA HIS A 969 1.59 -24.75 23.38
C HIS A 969 2.86 -25.62 23.33
N ARG A 970 3.78 -25.47 24.30
CA ARG A 970 5.06 -26.19 24.35
C ARG A 970 5.84 -26.09 23.03
N MET A 971 5.84 -24.91 22.43
CA MET A 971 6.56 -24.64 21.19
C MET A 971 8.02 -24.33 21.49
N GLY A 972 8.93 -24.84 20.65
CA GLY A 972 10.36 -24.72 20.87
C GLY A 972 10.90 -25.72 21.90
N ASN A 973 11.90 -25.30 22.66
CA ASN A 973 12.53 -26.09 23.72
C ASN A 973 11.77 -25.94 25.04
N PRO A 974 11.80 -26.95 25.92
CA PRO A 974 11.29 -26.79 27.28
C PRO A 974 12.11 -25.75 28.03
N VAL A 975 11.43 -24.88 28.77
CA VAL A 975 12.03 -23.82 29.59
C VAL A 975 11.36 -23.86 30.95
N TRP A 976 12.15 -23.76 32.01
CA TRP A 976 11.65 -23.69 33.37
C TRP A 976 11.95 -22.32 33.97
N VAL A 977 10.92 -21.63 34.44
CA VAL A 977 11.04 -20.32 35.10
C VAL A 977 10.43 -20.47 36.50
N PRO A 978 11.24 -20.61 37.56
CA PRO A 978 10.73 -20.69 38.92
C PRO A 978 9.87 -19.46 39.21
N ASN A 979 8.70 -19.68 39.83
CA ASN A 979 7.71 -18.68 40.24
C ASN A 979 6.79 -18.12 39.14
N ARG A 980 7.01 -18.45 37.85
CA ARG A 980 6.09 -18.05 36.77
C ARG A 980 5.04 -19.13 36.47
N TYR A 981 5.41 -20.41 36.55
CA TYR A 981 4.61 -21.57 36.13
C TYR A 981 4.50 -22.65 37.19
#